data_AF-A0AAI9ZVZ3-F1
#
_entry.id   AF-A0AAI9ZVZ3-F1
#
_cell.length_a   1.000
_cell.length_b   1.000
_cell.length_c   1.000
_cell.angle_alpha   90.00
_cell.angle_beta   90.00
_cell.angle_gamma   90.00
#
_symmetry.space_group_name_H-M   'P 1'
#
loop_
_entity.id
_entity.type
_entity.pdbx_description
1 polymer ?
#
loop_
_entity_poly.entity_id
_entity_poly.type
_entity_poly.pdbx_seq_one_letter_code
_entity_poly.pdbx_strand_id
1 'polypeptide(L)'
;MTRFKSSKPKFKPEYDRSESKHPPTYSHRLQQGLGSLGLATVGGGTALVLAILGFLLFLWTGEGSQDGRKAAALWRWIMLNQHITQAITLSTVLLRIAVTAQASIYTSLLAGVVLEKHGVPLFRVAEMSIIRCTNDGPFQLTWVLLTSSRKAYMQTGLAILLLLTTFVVQFSSTLLVSDLGTDDLVGDAKARKLNVHMSDEVISLNRQMNNWIGRPTAYVPFGELPSEANTMTDNQFNYSDTGIVRRTFLPLSTSQMSTLRQYNGGAYGFESRFVCLRPSVSAFLSVTTPAPGTDTVPFYLKVAGSLSYESMFREAGLSPPENCENGNCFPSSFNCSLPQFQYTETQARQGFTNSLCIPNGTAARPSAQNHTISEKLITPYSQVFLFFRNNGTHDLWKGPGNRVLAGTFGLDNVTSTDGDWLTYNRPIGGRFPTGERIETGVLRLDMSLCFQQLVFNFAEVKLSSKKDLKESQVTWTSETKAWNTKNVQKLMGIGAHGKSSREIFSVDSVQNPRHLNATQFLTNKLINDLYNSPRTFNFSLFMDPQGSGNSPIKPHVEYQAIFADILNVTNRPGVAMQSTLTALSGSIINEALPQFDVQSNAILTSSVRVLTPKSLRGLLIIFGVMALNMACGLAVVLVFMIQSRYSSQGNYWQGVSQIVSDETAWILEGATDASDGHVEDEVRGSNHLVCISRSDRSGRVRVAPVISV
;
A
#
# COMPACT_ATOMS: atom_id res chain seq x y z
N MET A 1 14.67 69.95 -34.03
CA MET A 1 13.30 69.40 -34.03
C MET A 1 12.54 70.02 -35.20
N THR A 2 12.49 69.29 -36.30
CA THR A 2 11.72 69.65 -37.49
C THR A 2 10.27 69.22 -37.28
N ARG A 3 9.41 70.19 -36.98
CA ARG A 3 7.95 70.02 -36.94
C ARG A 3 7.47 69.46 -38.28
N PHE A 4 6.59 68.46 -38.31
CA PHE A 4 6.05 67.98 -39.59
C PHE A 4 5.36 69.14 -40.31
N LYS A 5 5.69 69.40 -41.58
CA LYS A 5 5.03 70.45 -42.37
C LYS A 5 3.55 70.08 -42.51
N SER A 6 2.68 70.72 -41.73
CA SER A 6 1.23 70.59 -41.76
C SER A 6 0.64 71.21 -43.04
N SER A 7 0.88 70.59 -44.19
CA SER A 7 0.00 70.76 -45.35
C SER A 7 -0.69 69.42 -45.57
N LYS A 8 -1.96 69.28 -45.15
CA LYS A 8 -2.78 68.09 -45.47
C LYS A 8 -2.73 67.90 -47.00
N PRO A 9 -2.06 66.87 -47.52
CA PRO A 9 -2.09 66.62 -48.95
C PRO A 9 -3.54 66.22 -49.30
N LYS A 10 -4.20 67.01 -50.14
CA LYS A 10 -5.48 66.60 -50.72
C LYS A 10 -5.19 65.52 -51.75
N PHE A 11 -5.59 64.28 -51.48
CA PHE A 11 -5.60 63.26 -52.51
C PHE A 11 -6.43 63.72 -53.71
N LYS A 12 -6.04 63.30 -54.93
CA LYS A 12 -6.73 63.63 -56.19
C LYS A 12 -8.24 63.34 -56.09
N PRO A 13 -9.10 64.12 -56.78
CA PRO A 13 -10.55 63.93 -56.75
C PRO A 13 -10.93 62.51 -57.17
N GLU A 14 -11.73 61.85 -56.32
CA GLU A 14 -12.18 60.46 -56.44
C GLU A 14 -13.28 60.30 -57.51
N TYR A 15 -13.27 59.16 -58.21
CA TYR A 15 -14.23 58.79 -59.25
C TYR A 15 -15.37 57.93 -58.68
N ASP A 16 -16.61 58.22 -59.07
CA ASP A 16 -17.82 57.54 -58.60
C ASP A 16 -17.84 56.05 -58.97
N ARG A 17 -18.18 55.18 -58.00
CA ARG A 17 -18.45 53.76 -58.24
C ARG A 17 -19.86 53.41 -57.79
N SER A 18 -20.65 52.84 -58.70
CA SER A 18 -22.06 52.46 -58.47
C SER A 18 -22.23 51.41 -57.35
N GLU A 19 -23.19 51.64 -56.45
CA GLU A 19 -23.59 50.74 -55.38
C GLU A 19 -24.04 49.35 -55.88
N SER A 20 -23.48 48.27 -55.32
CA SER A 20 -24.07 46.93 -55.42
C SER A 20 -25.06 46.72 -54.27
N LYS A 21 -26.36 46.70 -54.59
CA LYS A 21 -27.46 46.43 -53.65
C LYS A 21 -27.68 44.94 -53.43
N HIS A 22 -26.90 44.28 -52.56
CA HIS A 22 -27.36 43.08 -51.83
C HIS A 22 -26.56 42.93 -50.53
N PRO A 23 -27.20 42.83 -49.34
CA PRO A 23 -26.48 42.53 -48.11
C PRO A 23 -25.96 41.09 -48.21
N PRO A 24 -24.64 40.85 -48.07
CA PRO A 24 -24.11 39.50 -48.15
C PRO A 24 -24.68 38.64 -47.03
N THR A 25 -25.06 37.41 -47.38
CA THR A 25 -25.53 36.35 -46.49
C THR A 25 -24.53 36.11 -45.35
N TYR A 26 -25.04 35.77 -44.16
CA TYR A 26 -24.23 35.61 -42.94
C TYR A 26 -23.00 34.69 -43.11
N SER A 27 -23.15 33.58 -43.84
CA SER A 27 -22.06 32.64 -44.15
C SER A 27 -20.95 33.25 -45.02
N HIS A 28 -21.32 34.11 -45.98
CA HIS A 28 -20.38 34.77 -46.88
C HIS A 28 -19.54 35.82 -46.16
N ARG A 29 -20.10 36.52 -45.16
CA ARG A 29 -19.35 37.46 -44.30
C ARG A 29 -18.35 36.76 -43.39
N LEU A 30 -18.72 35.60 -42.85
CA LEU A 30 -17.81 34.80 -42.02
C LEU A 30 -16.61 34.31 -42.86
N GLN A 31 -16.86 33.81 -44.07
CA GLN A 31 -15.82 33.34 -44.99
C GLN A 31 -14.92 34.46 -45.52
N GLN A 32 -15.49 35.63 -45.85
CA GLN A 32 -14.69 36.78 -46.31
C GLN A 32 -13.94 37.50 -45.16
N GLY A 33 -14.49 37.50 -43.95
CA GLY A 33 -13.93 38.21 -42.80
C GLY A 33 -12.79 37.46 -42.09
N LEU A 34 -12.93 36.15 -41.88
CA LEU A 34 -11.90 35.32 -41.22
C LEU A 34 -10.88 34.71 -42.20
N GLY A 35 -11.26 34.59 -43.48
CA GLY A 35 -10.51 33.82 -44.47
C GLY A 35 -10.57 32.30 -44.22
N SER A 36 -10.13 31.50 -45.20
CA SER A 36 -10.14 30.04 -45.11
C SER A 36 -9.19 29.50 -44.01
N LEU A 37 -8.03 30.13 -43.86
CA LEU A 37 -7.03 29.78 -42.85
C LEU A 37 -7.51 30.07 -41.42
N GLY A 38 -8.19 31.21 -41.20
CA GLY A 38 -8.76 31.56 -39.90
C GLY A 38 -9.86 30.59 -39.48
N LEU A 39 -10.75 30.24 -40.41
CA LEU A 39 -11.81 29.26 -40.17
C LEU A 39 -11.25 27.86 -39.86
N ALA A 40 -10.24 27.41 -40.61
CA ALA A 40 -9.58 26.13 -40.38
C ALA A 40 -8.87 26.08 -39.02
N THR A 41 -8.23 27.17 -38.61
CA THR A 41 -7.49 27.24 -37.34
C THR A 41 -8.44 27.30 -36.14
N VAL A 42 -9.55 28.05 -36.22
CA VAL A 42 -10.56 28.10 -35.16
C VAL A 42 -11.26 26.75 -35.03
N GLY A 43 -11.79 26.19 -36.13
CA GLY A 43 -12.52 24.92 -36.12
C GLY A 43 -11.64 23.71 -35.82
N GLY A 44 -10.45 23.62 -36.45
CA GLY A 44 -9.49 22.56 -36.19
C GLY A 44 -8.91 22.63 -34.78
N GLY A 45 -8.61 23.84 -34.30
CA GLY A 45 -8.13 24.06 -32.94
C GLY A 45 -9.16 23.66 -31.88
N THR A 46 -10.45 23.98 -32.05
CA THR A 46 -11.48 23.61 -31.07
C THR A 46 -11.69 22.11 -31.03
N ALA A 47 -11.74 21.44 -32.18
CA ALA A 47 -11.82 19.98 -32.26
C ALA A 47 -10.63 19.31 -31.57
N LEU A 48 -9.41 19.81 -31.81
CA LEU A 48 -8.20 19.31 -31.17
C LEU A 48 -8.23 19.49 -29.65
N VAL A 49 -8.64 20.67 -29.16
CA VAL A 49 -8.75 20.92 -27.71
C VAL A 49 -9.77 19.97 -27.07
N LEU A 50 -10.94 19.77 -27.68
CA LEU A 50 -11.93 18.82 -27.16
C LEU A 50 -11.39 17.38 -27.12
N ALA A 51 -10.66 16.95 -28.16
CA ALA A 51 -10.04 15.63 -28.18
C ALA A 51 -9.00 15.45 -27.06
N ILE A 52 -8.16 16.45 -26.83
CA ILE A 52 -7.15 16.44 -25.75
C ILE A 52 -7.82 16.42 -24.37
N LEU A 53 -8.86 17.25 -24.16
CA LEU A 53 -9.61 17.26 -22.90
C LEU A 53 -10.28 15.90 -22.65
N GLY A 54 -10.85 15.26 -23.68
CA GLY A 54 -11.39 13.90 -23.58
C GLY A 54 -10.32 12.88 -23.18
N PHE A 55 -9.13 12.95 -23.77
CA PHE A 55 -8.00 12.08 -23.41
C PHE A 55 -7.52 12.31 -21.96
N LEU A 56 -7.43 13.57 -21.52
CA LEU A 56 -7.09 13.90 -20.12
C LEU A 56 -8.16 13.39 -19.16
N LEU A 57 -9.45 13.53 -19.48
CA LEU A 57 -10.53 12.98 -18.67
C LEU A 57 -10.42 11.46 -18.54
N PHE A 58 -10.07 10.77 -19.64
CA PHE A 58 -9.82 9.33 -19.64
C PHE A 58 -8.65 8.94 -18.73
N LEU A 59 -7.56 9.71 -18.69
CA LEU A 59 -6.45 9.45 -17.77
C LEU A 59 -6.84 9.55 -16.29
N TRP A 60 -7.75 10.48 -15.93
CA TRP A 60 -8.20 10.68 -14.55
C TRP A 60 -9.32 9.74 -14.11
N THR A 61 -10.12 9.22 -15.05
CA THR A 61 -11.29 8.35 -14.74
C THR A 61 -11.08 6.88 -15.08
N GLY A 62 -9.96 6.55 -15.74
CA GLY A 62 -9.68 5.21 -16.27
C GLY A 62 -9.25 4.13 -15.27
N GLU A 63 -9.08 4.46 -13.99
CA GLU A 63 -8.59 3.54 -12.95
C GLU A 63 -9.55 2.35 -12.67
N GLY A 64 -10.86 2.54 -12.85
CA GLY A 64 -11.87 1.50 -12.62
C GLY A 64 -12.06 1.13 -11.13
N SER A 65 -12.78 0.04 -10.85
CA SER A 65 -13.32 -0.25 -9.51
C SER A 65 -12.51 -1.18 -8.58
N GLN A 66 -11.29 -1.58 -8.91
CA GLN A 66 -10.49 -2.51 -8.07
C GLN A 66 -8.96 -2.37 -8.33
N ASP A 67 -8.26 -1.46 -7.63
CA ASP A 67 -6.79 -1.25 -7.67
C ASP A 67 -6.19 -1.25 -9.09
N GLY A 68 -6.91 -0.73 -10.09
CA GLY A 68 -6.50 -0.72 -11.50
C GLY A 68 -6.55 -2.06 -12.23
N ARG A 69 -6.94 -3.18 -11.61
CA ARG A 69 -6.88 -4.54 -12.21
C ARG A 69 -7.77 -4.71 -13.44
N LYS A 70 -8.93 -4.05 -13.46
CA LYS A 70 -9.91 -4.10 -14.57
C LYS A 70 -9.91 -2.83 -15.44
N ALA A 71 -8.89 -1.98 -15.30
CA ALA A 71 -8.76 -0.77 -16.10
C ALA A 71 -8.50 -1.11 -17.58
N ALA A 72 -8.78 -0.16 -18.47
CA ALA A 72 -8.52 -0.29 -19.91
C ALA A 72 -7.03 -0.57 -20.19
N ALA A 73 -6.74 -1.41 -21.19
CA ALA A 73 -5.37 -1.83 -21.50
C ALA A 73 -4.42 -0.65 -21.78
N LEU A 74 -4.91 0.36 -22.52
CA LEU A 74 -4.15 1.59 -22.80
C LEU A 74 -3.82 2.37 -21.51
N TRP A 75 -4.79 2.51 -20.59
CA TRP A 75 -4.59 3.21 -19.33
C TRP A 75 -3.56 2.49 -18.46
N ARG A 76 -3.68 1.15 -18.33
CA ARG A 76 -2.72 0.33 -17.58
C ARG A 76 -1.32 0.44 -18.17
N TRP A 77 -1.19 0.41 -19.49
CA TRP A 77 0.10 0.55 -20.18
C TRP A 77 0.76 1.91 -19.89
N ILE A 78 0.00 3.01 -19.87
CA ILE A 78 0.54 4.34 -19.54
C ILE A 78 0.98 4.41 -18.06
N MET A 79 0.16 3.92 -17.14
CA MET A 79 0.42 4.02 -15.70
C MET A 79 1.56 3.10 -15.26
N LEU A 80 1.54 1.83 -15.66
CA LEU A 80 2.53 0.82 -15.25
C LEU A 80 3.93 1.11 -15.80
N ASN A 81 4.02 1.74 -16.98
CA ASN A 81 5.31 2.17 -17.55
C ASN A 81 5.75 3.56 -17.07
N GLN A 82 5.01 4.20 -16.15
CA GLN A 82 5.30 5.55 -15.63
C GLN A 82 5.34 6.64 -16.72
N HIS A 83 4.63 6.44 -17.83
CA HIS A 83 4.56 7.39 -18.95
C HIS A 83 3.50 8.48 -18.76
N ILE A 84 2.82 8.53 -17.61
CA ILE A 84 1.75 9.50 -17.33
C ILE A 84 2.25 10.96 -17.44
N THR A 85 3.46 11.26 -16.93
CA THR A 85 4.04 12.60 -17.01
C THR A 85 4.33 12.99 -18.46
N GLN A 86 4.84 12.05 -19.27
CA GLN A 86 5.09 12.25 -20.71
C GLN A 86 3.77 12.45 -21.48
N ALA A 87 2.73 11.70 -21.16
CA ALA A 87 1.43 11.85 -21.79
C ALA A 87 0.79 13.22 -21.48
N ILE A 88 0.92 13.70 -20.24
CA ILE A 88 0.44 15.03 -19.82
C ILE A 88 1.23 16.14 -20.50
N THR A 89 2.57 16.04 -20.56
CA THR A 89 3.40 17.08 -21.21
C THR A 89 3.09 17.16 -22.70
N LEU A 90 2.99 16.04 -23.41
CA LEU A 90 2.61 16.02 -24.84
C LEU A 90 1.22 16.62 -25.07
N SER A 91 0.24 16.23 -24.25
CA SER A 91 -1.13 16.74 -24.33
C SER A 91 -1.19 18.25 -24.10
N THR A 92 -0.44 18.76 -23.12
CA THR A 92 -0.43 20.20 -22.79
C THR A 92 0.34 21.04 -23.79
N VAL A 93 1.39 20.50 -24.42
CA VAL A 93 2.08 21.18 -25.53
C VAL A 93 1.14 21.37 -26.71
N LEU A 94 0.43 20.32 -27.14
CA LEU A 94 -0.55 20.42 -28.23
C LEU A 94 -1.68 21.39 -27.89
N LEU A 95 -2.16 21.36 -26.65
CA LEU A 95 -3.19 22.27 -26.17
C LEU A 95 -2.72 23.73 -26.21
N ARG A 96 -1.47 24.03 -25.80
CA ARG A 96 -0.88 25.37 -25.86
C ARG A 96 -0.80 25.89 -27.29
N ILE A 97 -0.32 25.05 -28.22
CA ILE A 97 -0.21 25.42 -29.65
C ILE A 97 -1.57 25.81 -30.21
N ALA A 98 -2.60 24.99 -29.95
CA ALA A 98 -3.96 25.26 -30.42
C ALA A 98 -4.54 26.56 -29.83
N VAL A 99 -4.41 26.75 -28.50
CA VAL A 99 -4.95 27.93 -27.82
C VAL A 99 -4.22 29.21 -28.23
N THR A 100 -2.89 29.18 -28.38
CA THR A 100 -2.12 30.35 -28.83
C THR A 100 -2.47 30.73 -30.28
N ALA A 101 -2.62 29.74 -31.17
CA ALA A 101 -3.04 30.00 -32.55
C ALA A 101 -4.47 30.56 -32.63
N GLN A 102 -5.38 30.11 -31.77
CA GLN A 102 -6.73 30.68 -31.69
C GLN A 102 -6.72 32.09 -31.09
N ALA A 103 -5.91 32.33 -30.05
CA ALA A 103 -5.81 33.61 -29.40
C ALA A 103 -5.25 34.71 -30.33
N SER A 104 -4.31 34.37 -31.21
CA SER A 104 -3.81 35.34 -32.21
C SER A 104 -4.91 35.75 -33.20
N ILE A 105 -5.75 34.79 -33.61
CA ILE A 105 -6.91 35.05 -34.46
C ILE A 105 -7.94 35.93 -33.75
N TYR A 106 -8.31 35.60 -32.51
CA TYR A 106 -9.25 36.40 -31.73
C TYR A 106 -8.72 37.82 -31.48
N THR A 107 -7.41 37.97 -31.28
CA THR A 107 -6.75 39.27 -31.14
C THR A 107 -6.87 40.10 -32.43
N SER A 108 -6.63 39.50 -33.60
CA SER A 108 -6.82 40.18 -34.89
C SER A 108 -8.27 40.66 -35.09
N LEU A 109 -9.25 39.82 -34.77
CA LEU A 109 -10.68 40.14 -34.90
C LEU A 109 -11.05 41.30 -33.98
N LEU A 110 -10.58 41.26 -32.72
CA LEU A 110 -10.84 42.26 -31.71
C LEU A 110 -10.25 43.63 -32.09
N ALA A 111 -9.01 43.65 -32.58
CA ALA A 111 -8.38 44.86 -33.12
C ALA A 111 -9.19 45.47 -34.27
N GLY A 112 -9.71 44.61 -35.16
CA GLY A 112 -10.59 45.02 -36.26
C GLY A 112 -11.88 45.70 -35.78
N VAL A 113 -12.55 45.16 -34.76
CA VAL A 113 -13.79 45.73 -34.21
C VAL A 113 -13.56 47.09 -33.55
N VAL A 114 -12.48 47.21 -32.78
CA VAL A 114 -12.16 48.47 -32.08
C VAL A 114 -11.88 49.60 -33.07
N LEU A 115 -11.11 49.30 -34.13
CA LEU A 115 -10.76 50.23 -35.20
C LEU A 115 -11.98 50.69 -36.02
N GLU A 116 -13.02 49.86 -36.14
CA GLU A 116 -14.22 50.17 -36.93
C GLU A 116 -15.30 50.91 -36.13
N LYS A 117 -15.54 50.54 -34.86
CA LYS A 117 -16.72 51.00 -34.09
C LYS A 117 -16.44 51.97 -32.94
N HIS A 118 -15.29 51.87 -32.28
CA HIS A 118 -15.05 52.58 -31.01
C HIS A 118 -14.10 53.77 -31.13
N GLY A 119 -13.39 53.86 -32.26
CA GLY A 119 -12.43 54.92 -32.53
C GLY A 119 -11.13 54.74 -31.75
N VAL A 120 -10.00 54.98 -32.41
CA VAL A 120 -8.65 54.90 -31.84
C VAL A 120 -7.99 56.28 -31.96
N PRO A 121 -7.18 56.73 -31.00
CA PRO A 121 -6.41 57.96 -31.14
C PRO A 121 -5.50 57.90 -32.37
N LEU A 122 -5.41 59.00 -33.13
CA LEU A 122 -4.74 59.08 -34.43
C LEU A 122 -3.32 58.46 -34.43
N PHE A 123 -2.55 58.67 -33.35
CA PHE A 123 -1.18 58.17 -33.23
C PHE A 123 -1.07 56.63 -33.06
N ARG A 124 -2.12 55.93 -32.60
CA ARG A 124 -2.12 54.45 -32.39
C ARG A 124 -2.82 53.67 -33.50
N VAL A 125 -3.32 54.35 -34.53
CA VAL A 125 -4.09 53.74 -35.64
C VAL A 125 -3.24 52.79 -36.46
N ALA A 126 -1.97 53.17 -36.70
CA ALA A 126 -1.02 52.32 -37.43
C ALA A 126 -0.76 51.02 -36.66
N GLU A 127 -0.48 51.11 -35.37
CA GLU A 127 -0.28 49.95 -34.48
C GLU A 127 -1.49 49.01 -34.48
N MET A 128 -2.72 49.53 -34.32
CA MET A 128 -3.93 48.70 -34.33
C MET A 128 -4.22 48.05 -35.68
N SER A 129 -3.92 48.72 -36.80
CA SER A 129 -4.08 48.12 -38.13
C SER A 129 -3.03 47.05 -38.40
N ILE A 130 -1.81 47.18 -37.85
CA ILE A 130 -0.77 46.15 -37.89
C ILE A 130 -1.18 44.94 -37.05
N ILE A 131 -1.64 45.13 -35.80
CA ILE A 131 -2.11 44.03 -34.91
C ILE A 131 -3.23 43.21 -35.56
N ARG A 132 -4.12 43.86 -36.32
CA ARG A 132 -5.16 43.19 -37.10
C ARG A 132 -4.57 42.25 -38.16
N CYS A 133 -3.45 42.60 -38.78
CA CYS A 133 -2.82 41.82 -39.85
C CYS A 133 -1.82 40.79 -39.34
N THR A 134 -1.08 41.11 -38.27
CA THR A 134 -0.01 40.31 -37.68
C THR A 134 0.05 40.59 -36.19
N ASN A 135 0.03 39.53 -35.37
CA ASN A 135 0.21 39.65 -33.92
C ASN A 135 0.79 38.37 -33.34
N ASP A 136 1.50 38.53 -32.22
CA ASP A 136 2.07 37.43 -31.43
C ASP A 136 1.19 37.05 -30.21
N GLY A 137 -0.08 37.51 -30.19
CA GLY A 137 -1.05 37.22 -29.14
C GLY A 137 -1.69 38.47 -28.48
N PRO A 138 -2.45 38.27 -27.38
CA PRO A 138 -3.36 39.29 -26.85
C PRO A 138 -2.70 40.39 -26.03
N PHE A 139 -1.44 40.24 -25.62
CA PHE A 139 -0.77 41.17 -24.70
C PHE A 139 -0.66 42.58 -25.28
N GLN A 140 -0.15 42.71 -26.51
CA GLN A 140 0.05 44.01 -27.15
C GLN A 140 -1.28 44.73 -27.36
N LEU A 141 -2.31 44.03 -27.84
CA LEU A 141 -3.64 44.61 -28.00
C LEU A 141 -4.22 45.08 -26.65
N THR A 142 -4.10 44.26 -25.60
CA THR A 142 -4.62 44.60 -24.27
C THR A 142 -3.94 45.84 -23.72
N TRP A 143 -2.62 45.96 -23.89
CA TRP A 143 -1.84 47.13 -23.49
C TRP A 143 -2.32 48.40 -24.21
N VAL A 144 -2.52 48.33 -25.53
CA VAL A 144 -3.01 49.47 -26.31
C VAL A 144 -4.44 49.85 -25.89
N LEU A 145 -5.31 48.87 -25.63
CA LEU A 145 -6.69 49.14 -25.19
C LEU A 145 -6.78 49.78 -23.81
N LEU A 146 -5.94 49.34 -22.86
CA LEU A 146 -5.86 49.90 -21.50
C LEU A 146 -5.37 51.34 -21.49
N THR A 147 -4.42 51.68 -22.36
CA THR A 147 -3.77 53.00 -22.39
C THR A 147 -4.51 54.03 -23.25
N SER A 148 -5.25 53.60 -24.30
CA SER A 148 -5.75 54.51 -25.34
C SER A 148 -7.27 54.57 -25.54
N SER A 149 -8.04 53.53 -25.19
CA SER A 149 -9.45 53.43 -25.61
C SER A 149 -10.43 53.53 -24.43
N ARG A 150 -10.89 54.77 -24.12
CA ARG A 150 -11.80 55.04 -22.99
C ARG A 150 -13.26 54.58 -23.19
N LYS A 151 -13.68 54.19 -24.40
CA LYS A 151 -15.09 53.82 -24.72
C LYS A 151 -15.32 52.34 -25.05
N ALA A 152 -14.28 51.51 -25.13
CA ALA A 152 -14.38 50.11 -25.59
C ALA A 152 -14.38 49.06 -24.45
N TYR A 153 -15.10 49.31 -23.36
CA TYR A 153 -15.06 48.47 -22.14
C TYR A 153 -15.28 46.97 -22.38
N MET A 154 -16.22 46.60 -23.25
CA MET A 154 -16.49 45.20 -23.57
C MET A 154 -15.32 44.53 -24.29
N GLN A 155 -14.69 45.21 -25.26
CA GLN A 155 -13.57 44.68 -26.02
C GLN A 155 -12.31 44.59 -25.14
N THR A 156 -12.07 45.61 -24.31
CA THR A 156 -10.98 45.58 -23.33
C THR A 156 -11.16 44.42 -22.34
N GLY A 157 -12.40 44.18 -21.87
CA GLY A 157 -12.71 43.03 -21.02
C GLY A 157 -12.42 41.68 -21.70
N LEU A 158 -12.83 41.52 -22.97
CA LEU A 158 -12.53 40.31 -23.75
C LEU A 158 -11.02 40.13 -24.00
N ALA A 159 -10.28 41.20 -24.26
CA ALA A 159 -8.82 41.16 -24.45
C ALA A 159 -8.11 40.72 -23.17
N ILE A 160 -8.46 41.30 -22.03
CA ILE A 160 -7.92 40.94 -20.71
C ILE A 160 -8.26 39.48 -20.39
N LEU A 161 -9.49 39.06 -20.63
CA LEU A 161 -9.91 37.68 -20.39
C LEU A 161 -9.10 36.69 -21.23
N LEU A 162 -8.92 36.99 -22.53
CA LEU A 162 -8.11 36.19 -23.45
C LEU A 162 -6.63 36.14 -23.01
N LEU A 163 -6.08 37.25 -22.51
CA LEU A 163 -4.72 37.30 -21.96
C LEU A 163 -4.58 36.44 -20.70
N LEU A 164 -5.55 36.52 -19.78
CA LEU A 164 -5.53 35.74 -18.54
C LEU A 164 -5.66 34.24 -18.80
N THR A 165 -6.59 33.83 -19.68
CA THR A 165 -6.77 32.42 -20.02
C THR A 165 -5.51 31.88 -20.68
N THR A 166 -4.96 32.58 -21.69
CA THR A 166 -3.72 32.16 -22.39
C THR A 166 -2.51 32.09 -21.46
N PHE A 167 -2.39 33.01 -20.49
CA PHE A 167 -1.35 32.96 -19.46
C PHE A 167 -1.47 31.71 -18.58
N VAL A 168 -2.67 31.40 -18.07
CA VAL A 168 -2.89 30.20 -17.24
C VAL A 168 -2.63 28.91 -18.04
N VAL A 169 -2.96 28.88 -19.34
CA VAL A 169 -2.67 27.74 -20.22
C VAL A 169 -1.16 27.43 -20.28
N GLN A 170 -0.27 28.41 -20.11
CA GLN A 170 1.19 28.17 -20.08
C GLN A 170 1.65 27.37 -18.86
N PHE A 171 0.85 27.32 -17.79
CA PHE A 171 1.13 26.53 -16.59
C PHE A 171 0.34 25.21 -16.55
N SER A 172 -0.32 24.85 -17.65
CA SER A 172 -1.15 23.65 -17.75
C SER A 172 -0.47 22.33 -17.34
N SER A 173 0.77 22.09 -17.79
CA SER A 173 1.52 20.89 -17.40
C SER A 173 1.76 20.85 -15.90
N THR A 174 2.11 22.00 -15.29
CA THR A 174 2.38 22.07 -13.84
C THR A 174 1.10 21.84 -13.04
N LEU A 175 -0.02 22.44 -13.46
CA LEU A 175 -1.32 22.25 -12.82
C LEU A 175 -1.77 20.79 -12.89
N LEU A 176 -1.63 20.13 -14.05
CA LEU A 176 -2.01 18.72 -14.20
C LEU A 176 -1.04 17.77 -13.48
N VAL A 177 0.27 18.06 -13.46
CA VAL A 177 1.23 17.25 -12.71
C VAL A 177 1.03 17.40 -11.20
N SER A 178 0.53 18.54 -10.71
CA SER A 178 0.24 18.75 -9.29
C SER A 178 -0.89 17.86 -8.74
N ASP A 179 -1.73 17.30 -9.62
CA ASP A 179 -2.77 16.35 -9.25
C ASP A 179 -2.24 14.92 -9.05
N LEU A 180 -1.00 14.63 -9.44
CA LEU A 180 -0.41 13.30 -9.38
C LEU A 180 0.11 13.00 -7.97
N GLY A 181 -0.21 11.80 -7.49
CA GLY A 181 0.34 11.22 -6.27
C GLY A 181 0.87 9.82 -6.52
N THR A 182 1.71 9.32 -5.63
CA THR A 182 2.18 7.93 -5.68
C THR A 182 1.13 7.01 -5.09
N ASP A 183 0.84 5.92 -5.78
CA ASP A 183 0.00 4.83 -5.29
C ASP A 183 0.49 3.46 -5.76
N ASP A 184 0.04 2.40 -5.10
CA ASP A 184 0.45 1.04 -5.40
C ASP A 184 -0.63 0.34 -6.24
N LEU A 185 -0.39 0.18 -7.54
CA LEU A 185 -1.31 -0.51 -8.46
C LEU A 185 -0.91 -1.97 -8.66
N VAL A 186 -1.90 -2.83 -8.93
CA VAL A 186 -1.64 -4.23 -9.27
C VAL A 186 -0.99 -4.32 -10.66
N GLY A 187 0.27 -4.74 -10.70
CA GLY A 187 1.04 -4.95 -11.93
C GLY A 187 0.53 -6.11 -12.77
N ASP A 188 1.21 -6.37 -13.88
CA ASP A 188 0.88 -7.50 -14.75
C ASP A 188 1.48 -8.81 -14.21
N ALA A 189 0.80 -9.92 -14.52
CA ALA A 189 1.27 -11.25 -14.17
C ALA A 189 2.56 -11.56 -14.93
N LYS A 190 3.64 -11.83 -14.19
CA LYS A 190 4.97 -12.15 -14.76
C LYS A 190 5.33 -13.59 -14.42
N ALA A 191 5.62 -14.38 -15.45
CA ALA A 191 6.25 -15.68 -15.28
C ALA A 191 7.72 -15.47 -14.87
N ARG A 192 8.13 -16.12 -13.78
CA ARG A 192 9.51 -16.15 -13.28
C ARG A 192 9.91 -17.58 -12.98
N LYS A 193 11.18 -17.89 -13.24
CA LYS A 193 11.82 -19.09 -12.70
C LYS A 193 12.29 -18.78 -11.29
N LEU A 194 11.78 -19.52 -10.31
CA LEU A 194 12.14 -19.39 -8.91
C LEU A 194 12.83 -20.66 -8.45
N ASN A 195 13.82 -20.54 -7.58
CA ASN A 195 14.32 -21.70 -6.86
C ASN A 195 13.32 -22.03 -5.74
N VAL A 196 12.66 -23.18 -5.83
CA VAL A 196 11.51 -23.50 -4.98
C VAL A 196 11.81 -24.58 -3.94
N HIS A 197 12.85 -25.39 -4.13
CA HIS A 197 13.28 -26.37 -3.15
C HIS A 197 14.77 -26.72 -3.26
N MET A 198 15.27 -27.44 -2.25
CA MET A 198 16.64 -27.96 -2.20
C MET A 198 16.75 -29.28 -2.98
N SER A 199 17.88 -29.50 -3.64
CA SER A 199 18.30 -30.79 -4.18
C SER A 199 18.87 -31.70 -3.09
N ASP A 200 18.99 -33.00 -3.39
CA ASP A 200 19.54 -33.99 -2.46
C ASP A 200 21.01 -33.70 -2.10
N GLU A 201 21.78 -33.14 -3.04
CA GLU A 201 23.17 -32.74 -2.80
C GLU A 201 23.24 -31.62 -1.77
N VAL A 202 22.44 -30.56 -1.94
CA VAL A 202 22.36 -29.44 -0.98
C VAL A 202 21.90 -29.94 0.40
N ILE A 203 20.89 -30.80 0.44
CA ILE A 203 20.39 -31.40 1.68
C ILE A 203 21.51 -32.13 2.42
N SER A 204 22.33 -32.90 1.72
CA SER A 204 23.42 -33.68 2.32
C SER A 204 24.55 -32.83 2.92
N LEU A 205 24.77 -31.63 2.36
CA LEU A 205 25.80 -30.68 2.80
C LEU A 205 25.32 -29.78 3.95
N ASN A 206 24.01 -29.73 4.19
CA ASN A 206 23.42 -28.75 5.08
C ASN A 206 23.70 -29.07 6.56
N ARG A 207 24.36 -28.13 7.25
CA ARG A 207 24.63 -28.19 8.69
C ARG A 207 23.89 -27.05 9.38
N GLN A 208 22.63 -27.26 9.74
CA GLN A 208 21.82 -26.18 10.32
C GLN A 208 21.92 -26.16 11.84
N MET A 209 21.88 -24.94 12.38
CA MET A 209 21.78 -24.68 13.81
C MET A 209 20.35 -24.95 14.30
N ASN A 210 20.20 -25.08 15.61
CA ASN A 210 18.89 -25.22 16.25
C ASN A 210 18.13 -23.89 16.18
N ASN A 211 17.08 -23.82 15.35
CA ASN A 211 16.27 -22.63 15.16
C ASN A 211 15.47 -22.23 16.40
N TRP A 212 15.31 -23.14 17.36
CA TRP A 212 14.61 -22.88 18.60
C TRP A 212 15.37 -21.92 19.51
N ILE A 213 16.70 -21.98 19.51
CA ILE A 213 17.57 -21.15 20.36
C ILE A 213 17.93 -19.84 19.65
N GLY A 214 18.01 -19.89 18.31
CA GLY A 214 18.27 -18.72 17.48
C GLY A 214 17.11 -17.73 17.47
N ARG A 215 17.42 -16.46 17.19
CA ARG A 215 16.39 -15.44 16.97
C ARG A 215 15.57 -15.80 15.73
N PRO A 216 14.21 -15.70 15.77
CA PRO A 216 13.37 -15.89 14.60
C PRO A 216 13.82 -14.99 13.45
N THR A 217 13.95 -15.54 12.24
CA THR A 217 14.46 -14.78 11.08
C THR A 217 13.41 -13.85 10.49
N ALA A 218 12.14 -14.28 10.50
CA ALA A 218 11.00 -13.50 10.04
C ALA A 218 9.67 -14.11 10.52
N TYR A 219 8.65 -13.27 10.72
CA TYR A 219 7.26 -13.72 10.89
C TYR A 219 6.52 -13.55 9.56
N VAL A 220 6.82 -14.46 8.64
CA VAL A 220 6.37 -14.39 7.25
C VAL A 220 4.85 -14.53 7.11
N PRO A 221 4.20 -13.74 6.25
CA PRO A 221 2.82 -13.99 5.87
C PRO A 221 2.68 -15.36 5.19
N PHE A 222 1.63 -16.09 5.53
CA PHE A 222 1.33 -17.42 4.97
C PHE A 222 -0.09 -17.45 4.41
N GLY A 223 -0.39 -18.47 3.60
CA GLY A 223 -1.77 -18.83 3.25
C GLY A 223 -2.35 -19.80 4.26
N GLU A 224 -3.62 -19.69 4.62
CA GLU A 224 -4.29 -20.65 5.49
C GLU A 224 -5.55 -21.17 4.79
N LEU A 225 -5.69 -22.49 4.67
CA LEU A 225 -6.94 -23.07 4.16
C LEU A 225 -8.01 -22.96 5.24
N PRO A 226 -9.29 -22.72 4.87
CA PRO A 226 -10.39 -22.86 5.80
C PRO A 226 -10.37 -24.25 6.43
N SER A 227 -10.17 -24.34 7.75
CA SER A 227 -10.40 -25.60 8.45
C SER A 227 -11.91 -25.75 8.66
N GLU A 228 -12.46 -26.91 8.31
CA GLU A 228 -13.82 -27.34 8.63
C GLU A 228 -13.99 -27.70 10.11
N ALA A 229 -12.90 -27.65 10.90
CA ALA A 229 -12.98 -27.81 12.33
C ALA A 229 -13.81 -26.65 12.90
N ASN A 230 -15.08 -26.97 13.15
CA ASN A 230 -15.98 -26.22 13.99
C ASN A 230 -15.17 -25.60 15.13
N THR A 231 -15.42 -24.33 15.39
CA THR A 231 -15.33 -23.79 16.74
C THR A 231 -16.17 -24.68 17.64
N MET A 232 -15.63 -25.83 18.05
CA MET A 232 -16.12 -26.59 19.17
C MET A 232 -15.70 -25.77 20.40
N THR A 233 -16.36 -24.64 20.57
CA THR A 233 -16.76 -24.09 21.86
C THR A 233 -17.83 -25.00 22.44
N ASP A 234 -17.57 -26.30 22.49
CA ASP A 234 -18.39 -27.22 23.24
C ASP A 234 -17.52 -27.69 24.40
N ASN A 235 -17.76 -27.07 25.55
CA ASN A 235 -17.31 -27.50 26.88
C ASN A 235 -17.91 -28.88 27.26
N GLN A 236 -18.28 -29.70 26.27
CA GLN A 236 -18.99 -30.96 26.43
C GLN A 236 -18.03 -32.16 26.42
N PHE A 237 -16.80 -31.99 25.93
CA PHE A 237 -15.78 -33.04 25.89
C PHE A 237 -14.61 -32.76 26.84
N ASN A 238 -14.10 -33.80 27.52
CA ASN A 238 -12.93 -33.75 28.41
C ASN A 238 -11.58 -33.58 27.67
N TYR A 239 -11.59 -33.07 26.44
CA TYR A 239 -10.40 -32.89 25.62
C TYR A 239 -10.49 -31.67 24.70
N SER A 240 -9.33 -31.20 24.24
CA SER A 240 -9.16 -30.02 23.38
C SER A 240 -8.50 -30.41 22.07
N ASP A 241 -9.17 -30.23 20.93
CA ASP A 241 -8.61 -30.47 19.59
C ASP A 241 -8.50 -29.16 18.81
N THR A 242 -7.33 -28.90 18.21
CA THR A 242 -7.14 -27.77 17.31
C THR A 242 -7.73 -28.01 15.92
N GLY A 243 -8.03 -29.27 15.59
CA GLY A 243 -8.28 -29.70 14.23
C GLY A 243 -7.00 -29.65 13.39
N ILE A 244 -7.12 -30.08 12.13
CA ILE A 244 -6.02 -30.00 11.16
C ILE A 244 -5.95 -28.56 10.63
N VAL A 245 -4.85 -27.88 10.94
CA VAL A 245 -4.54 -26.55 10.40
C VAL A 245 -3.53 -26.71 9.28
N ARG A 246 -3.89 -26.20 8.10
CA ARG A 246 -3.06 -26.26 6.89
C ARG A 246 -2.62 -24.86 6.50
N ARG A 247 -1.31 -24.61 6.62
CA ARG A 247 -0.69 -23.32 6.30
C ARG A 247 0.28 -23.48 5.16
N THR A 248 0.35 -22.50 4.27
CA THR A 248 1.19 -22.52 3.06
C THR A 248 2.20 -21.37 3.11
N PHE A 249 3.47 -21.71 3.02
CA PHE A 249 4.61 -20.81 3.02
C PHE A 249 5.19 -20.70 1.61
N LEU A 250 5.39 -19.47 1.16
CA LEU A 250 5.90 -19.17 -0.17
C LEU A 250 7.42 -19.23 -0.21
N PRO A 251 8.04 -19.76 -1.29
CA PRO A 251 9.48 -19.74 -1.48
C PRO A 251 9.93 -18.36 -2.02
N LEU A 252 9.61 -17.30 -1.28
CA LEU A 252 9.88 -15.91 -1.65
C LEU A 252 10.46 -15.15 -0.46
N SER A 253 11.31 -14.17 -0.73
CA SER A 253 11.81 -13.29 0.34
C SER A 253 10.69 -12.42 0.90
N THR A 254 10.86 -11.96 2.14
CA THR A 254 9.86 -11.09 2.79
C THR A 254 9.59 -9.79 2.02
N SER A 255 10.61 -9.25 1.35
CA SER A 255 10.49 -8.07 0.48
C SER A 255 9.65 -8.32 -0.78
N GLN A 256 9.67 -9.55 -1.32
CA GLN A 256 8.85 -9.94 -2.46
C GLN A 256 7.42 -10.25 -2.03
N MET A 257 7.25 -10.90 -0.87
CA MET A 257 5.93 -11.21 -0.33
C MET A 257 5.12 -9.98 0.05
N SER A 258 5.78 -8.89 0.48
CA SER A 258 5.06 -7.70 0.94
C SER A 258 4.23 -7.01 -0.14
N THR A 259 4.73 -7.02 -1.37
CA THR A 259 4.06 -6.45 -2.54
C THR A 259 3.24 -7.49 -3.31
N LEU A 260 3.22 -8.75 -2.89
CA LEU A 260 2.62 -9.83 -3.65
C LEU A 260 1.09 -9.80 -3.57
N ARG A 261 0.43 -9.83 -4.73
CA ARG A 261 -1.04 -9.84 -4.85
C ARG A 261 -1.60 -11.16 -5.34
N GLN A 262 -0.89 -11.83 -6.24
CA GLN A 262 -1.21 -13.19 -6.66
C GLN A 262 0.05 -14.00 -6.87
N TYR A 263 -0.03 -15.27 -6.54
CA TYR A 263 1.02 -16.25 -6.75
C TYR A 263 0.41 -17.54 -7.29
N ASN A 264 1.04 -18.10 -8.31
CA ASN A 264 0.74 -19.43 -8.82
C ASN A 264 2.06 -20.17 -9.05
N GLY A 265 2.32 -21.22 -8.26
CA GLY A 265 3.58 -21.95 -8.30
C GLY A 265 3.72 -22.96 -7.15
N GLY A 266 4.87 -23.62 -7.06
CA GLY A 266 5.16 -24.58 -6.01
C GLY A 266 5.47 -23.90 -4.66
N ALA A 267 4.86 -24.37 -3.57
CA ALA A 267 5.04 -23.84 -2.23
C ALA A 267 5.07 -24.95 -1.18
N TYR A 268 5.58 -24.63 0.01
CA TYR A 268 5.61 -25.56 1.14
C TYR A 268 4.35 -25.42 1.97
N GLY A 269 3.64 -26.51 2.19
CA GLY A 269 2.60 -26.56 3.21
C GLY A 269 3.15 -27.10 4.52
N PHE A 270 2.59 -26.61 5.61
CA PHE A 270 2.80 -27.05 6.98
C PHE A 270 1.44 -27.41 7.56
N GLU A 271 1.29 -28.68 7.87
CA GLU A 271 0.09 -29.22 8.48
C GLU A 271 0.38 -29.60 9.92
N SER A 272 -0.52 -29.23 10.83
CA SER A 272 -0.36 -29.52 12.25
C SER A 272 -1.70 -29.76 12.93
N ARG A 273 -1.70 -30.64 13.92
CA ARG A 273 -2.85 -30.90 14.80
C ARG A 273 -2.34 -31.19 16.21
N PHE A 274 -3.00 -30.61 17.20
CA PHE A 274 -2.79 -30.87 18.61
C PHE A 274 -4.08 -31.35 19.25
N VAL A 275 -3.98 -32.46 19.99
CA VAL A 275 -5.07 -33.01 20.79
C VAL A 275 -4.58 -33.07 22.23
N CYS A 276 -5.19 -32.28 23.11
CA CYS A 276 -4.84 -32.21 24.52
C CYS A 276 -5.90 -32.88 25.39
N LEU A 277 -5.46 -33.78 26.26
CA LEU A 277 -6.26 -34.52 27.22
C LEU A 277 -5.88 -34.09 28.64
N ARG A 278 -6.84 -34.22 29.56
CA ARG A 278 -6.54 -34.14 30.99
C ARG A 278 -5.66 -35.31 31.41
N PRO A 279 -4.51 -35.08 32.06
CA PRO A 279 -3.63 -36.16 32.47
C PRO A 279 -4.20 -36.95 33.66
N SER A 280 -4.04 -38.27 33.64
CA SER A 280 -4.28 -39.15 34.79
C SER A 280 -2.91 -39.59 35.31
N VAL A 281 -2.48 -38.96 36.41
CA VAL A 281 -1.07 -38.96 36.83
C VAL A 281 -0.92 -39.10 38.34
N SER A 282 0.11 -39.85 38.76
CA SER A 282 0.62 -39.84 40.13
C SER A 282 1.98 -39.14 40.14
N ALA A 283 2.06 -37.96 40.76
CA ALA A 283 3.24 -37.10 40.66
C ALA A 283 3.68 -36.54 42.02
N PHE A 284 4.95 -36.13 42.08
CA PHE A 284 5.55 -35.44 43.20
C PHE A 284 6.46 -34.31 42.72
N LEU A 285 6.61 -33.29 43.57
CA LEU A 285 7.56 -32.20 43.39
C LEU A 285 8.85 -32.51 44.14
N SER A 286 9.99 -32.22 43.52
CA SER A 286 11.30 -32.36 44.12
C SER A 286 12.04 -31.02 44.05
N VAL A 287 12.56 -30.57 45.19
CA VAL A 287 13.35 -29.34 45.31
C VAL A 287 14.77 -29.71 45.68
N THR A 288 15.71 -29.38 44.80
CA THR A 288 17.13 -29.69 44.97
C THR A 288 17.97 -28.42 44.90
N THR A 289 18.86 -28.21 45.87
CA THR A 289 19.81 -27.08 45.88
C THR A 289 21.10 -27.47 45.15
N PRO A 290 21.62 -26.65 44.21
CA PRO A 290 22.93 -26.88 43.61
C PRO A 290 24.05 -26.73 44.65
N ALA A 291 25.22 -27.27 44.34
CA ALA A 291 26.39 -27.08 45.19
C ALA A 291 26.79 -25.59 45.23
N PRO A 292 27.32 -25.09 46.36
CA PRO A 292 27.71 -23.68 46.49
C PRO A 292 28.65 -23.25 45.36
N GLY A 293 28.33 -22.15 44.66
CA GLY A 293 29.14 -21.59 43.59
C GLY A 293 29.00 -22.27 42.22
N THR A 294 28.14 -23.29 42.07
CA THR A 294 27.98 -24.02 40.80
C THR A 294 26.89 -23.47 39.86
N ASP A 295 25.92 -22.71 40.40
CA ASP A 295 24.87 -22.07 39.60
C ASP A 295 24.44 -20.74 40.25
N THR A 296 23.84 -19.88 39.42
CA THR A 296 23.21 -18.60 39.79
C THR A 296 21.80 -18.77 40.36
N VAL A 297 21.15 -19.91 40.11
CA VAL A 297 19.81 -20.21 40.62
C VAL A 297 19.91 -20.89 42.00
N PRO A 298 19.15 -20.45 43.02
CA PRO A 298 19.29 -20.96 44.39
C PRO A 298 18.85 -22.42 44.57
N PHE A 299 17.96 -22.91 43.71
CA PHE A 299 17.48 -24.30 43.70
C PHE A 299 16.80 -24.64 42.38
N TYR A 300 16.61 -25.93 42.12
CA TYR A 300 15.84 -26.44 40.99
C TYR A 300 14.54 -27.07 41.49
N LEU A 301 13.43 -26.70 40.87
CA LEU A 301 12.16 -27.36 41.04
C LEU A 301 11.98 -28.39 39.92
N LYS A 302 11.66 -29.63 40.28
CA LYS A 302 11.33 -30.71 39.36
C LYS A 302 9.99 -31.32 39.71
N VAL A 303 9.28 -31.81 38.71
CA VAL A 303 8.06 -32.60 38.84
C VAL A 303 8.31 -33.94 38.16
N ALA A 304 8.04 -35.02 38.89
CA ALA A 304 8.22 -36.38 38.38
C ALA A 304 7.03 -37.24 38.77
N GLY A 305 6.71 -38.22 37.92
CA GLY A 305 5.54 -39.06 38.12
C GLY A 305 5.33 -40.11 37.03
N SER A 306 4.24 -40.86 37.17
CA SER A 306 3.80 -41.90 36.23
C SER A 306 2.44 -41.56 35.61
N LEU A 307 2.31 -41.83 34.31
CA LEU A 307 1.13 -41.57 33.48
C LEU A 307 0.34 -42.85 33.23
N SER A 308 -0.99 -42.77 33.36
CA SER A 308 -1.89 -43.87 33.04
C SER A 308 -2.72 -43.52 31.80
N TYR A 309 -2.30 -44.02 30.64
CA TYR A 309 -2.99 -43.75 29.36
C TYR A 309 -4.37 -44.40 29.27
N GLU A 310 -4.54 -45.59 29.82
CA GLU A 310 -5.82 -46.30 29.83
C GLU A 310 -6.93 -45.48 30.54
N SER A 311 -6.64 -44.90 31.70
CA SER A 311 -7.58 -44.01 32.39
C SER A 311 -7.80 -42.71 31.63
N MET A 312 -6.74 -42.08 31.08
CA MET A 312 -6.87 -40.85 30.28
C MET A 312 -7.80 -41.03 29.08
N PHE A 313 -7.61 -42.09 28.29
CA PHE A 313 -8.45 -42.36 27.12
C PHE A 313 -9.91 -42.65 27.52
N ARG A 314 -10.12 -43.45 28.58
CA ARG A 314 -11.45 -43.74 29.13
C ARG A 314 -12.16 -42.48 29.64
N GLU A 315 -11.47 -41.61 30.37
CA GLU A 315 -12.02 -40.34 30.89
C GLU A 315 -12.33 -39.35 29.76
N ALA A 316 -11.56 -39.37 28.67
CA ALA A 316 -11.79 -38.57 27.47
C ALA A 316 -12.89 -39.15 26.54
N GLY A 317 -13.36 -40.39 26.78
CA GLY A 317 -14.28 -41.09 25.89
C GLY A 317 -13.67 -41.49 24.54
N LEU A 318 -12.35 -41.67 24.50
CA LEU A 318 -11.59 -42.01 23.30
C LEU A 318 -11.10 -43.47 23.37
N SER A 319 -10.99 -44.13 22.22
CA SER A 319 -10.31 -45.42 22.13
C SER A 319 -8.80 -45.23 21.95
N PRO A 320 -7.97 -46.10 22.57
CA PRO A 320 -6.53 -46.08 22.33
C PRO A 320 -6.22 -46.39 20.85
N PRO A 321 -5.10 -45.89 20.31
CA PRO A 321 -4.70 -46.18 18.94
C PRO A 321 -4.52 -47.68 18.68
N GLU A 322 -4.78 -48.11 17.44
CA GLU A 322 -4.50 -49.48 16.98
C GLU A 322 -3.02 -49.82 17.22
N ASN A 323 -2.74 -51.06 17.67
CA ASN A 323 -1.41 -51.52 18.06
C ASN A 323 -0.77 -50.76 19.25
N CYS A 324 -1.57 -50.08 20.06
CA CYS A 324 -1.14 -49.40 21.29
C CYS A 324 -2.06 -49.72 22.47
N GLU A 325 -2.18 -51.02 22.79
CA GLU A 325 -2.94 -51.48 23.95
C GLU A 325 -2.41 -50.84 25.25
N ASN A 326 -3.32 -50.37 26.10
CA ASN A 326 -3.05 -49.67 27.36
C ASN A 326 -2.11 -48.46 27.27
N GLY A 327 -1.82 -47.95 26.07
CA GLY A 327 -0.90 -46.83 25.86
C GLY A 327 0.59 -47.21 25.89
N ASN A 328 0.94 -48.50 25.71
CA ASN A 328 2.32 -48.98 25.75
C ASN A 328 3.26 -48.36 24.69
N CYS A 329 2.71 -47.72 23.66
CA CYS A 329 3.48 -46.98 22.66
C CYS A 329 3.97 -45.61 23.16
N PHE A 330 3.44 -45.11 24.29
CA PHE A 330 3.75 -43.82 24.85
C PHE A 330 4.58 -43.94 26.15
N PRO A 331 5.35 -42.91 26.52
CA PRO A 331 6.19 -42.95 27.72
C PRO A 331 5.36 -42.96 29.02
N SER A 332 5.57 -43.96 29.88
CA SER A 332 4.81 -44.15 31.13
C SER A 332 5.28 -43.29 32.31
N SER A 333 6.46 -42.68 32.25
CA SER A 333 7.03 -41.86 33.32
C SER A 333 7.63 -40.56 32.79
N PHE A 334 7.61 -39.51 33.60
CA PHE A 334 8.27 -38.24 33.29
C PHE A 334 9.05 -37.70 34.49
N ASN A 335 10.08 -36.89 34.22
CA ASN A 335 10.84 -36.15 35.22
C ASN A 335 11.33 -34.84 34.62
N CYS A 336 10.68 -33.73 34.95
CA CYS A 336 10.86 -32.48 34.23
C CYS A 336 11.07 -31.31 35.20
N SER A 337 11.94 -30.37 34.83
CA SER A 337 12.13 -29.13 35.58
C SER A 337 10.97 -28.16 35.38
N LEU A 338 10.62 -27.41 36.41
CA LEU A 338 9.64 -26.34 36.38
C LEU A 338 10.33 -24.98 36.54
N PRO A 339 9.96 -23.97 35.71
CA PRO A 339 10.44 -22.61 35.89
C PRO A 339 9.73 -21.94 37.07
N GLN A 340 10.41 -20.95 37.66
CA GLN A 340 9.89 -20.11 38.73
C GLN A 340 10.26 -18.64 38.50
N PHE A 341 9.43 -17.74 39.02
CA PHE A 341 9.78 -16.32 39.01
C PHE A 341 10.83 -16.02 40.09
N GLN A 342 11.88 -15.30 39.69
CA GLN A 342 12.90 -14.85 40.61
C GLN A 342 12.35 -13.84 41.63
N TYR A 343 11.37 -13.01 41.23
CA TYR A 343 10.79 -11.96 42.04
C TYR A 343 9.25 -12.06 42.09
N THR A 344 8.66 -11.67 43.22
CA THR A 344 7.20 -11.65 43.39
C THR A 344 6.52 -10.59 42.51
N GLU A 345 7.18 -9.45 42.25
CA GLU A 345 6.66 -8.41 41.35
C GLU A 345 6.56 -8.86 39.88
N THR A 346 7.44 -9.74 39.42
CA THR A 346 7.33 -10.34 38.08
C THR A 346 6.13 -11.27 38.01
N GLN A 347 5.93 -12.08 39.05
CA GLN A 347 4.80 -13.00 39.16
C GLN A 347 3.46 -12.25 39.19
N ALA A 348 3.38 -11.14 39.93
CA ALA A 348 2.18 -10.30 39.96
C ALA A 348 1.82 -9.69 38.59
N ARG A 349 2.82 -9.43 37.73
CA ARG A 349 2.63 -8.86 36.39
C ARG A 349 2.27 -9.91 35.34
N GLN A 350 2.90 -11.08 35.38
CA GLN A 350 2.77 -12.12 34.34
C GLN A 350 1.83 -13.26 34.74
N GLY A 351 1.50 -13.39 36.01
CA GLY A 351 0.61 -14.42 36.56
C GLY A 351 1.29 -15.77 36.73
N PHE A 352 1.57 -16.45 35.61
CA PHE A 352 2.09 -17.82 35.59
C PHE A 352 3.36 -17.94 34.74
N THR A 353 4.24 -18.85 35.12
CA THR A 353 5.32 -19.35 34.26
C THR A 353 4.89 -20.63 33.56
N ASN A 354 5.40 -20.84 32.35
CA ASN A 354 5.02 -21.96 31.49
C ASN A 354 6.23 -22.80 31.09
N SER A 355 6.06 -24.11 31.06
CA SER A 355 7.06 -25.02 30.52
C SER A 355 6.43 -26.23 29.83
N LEU A 356 7.21 -26.80 28.92
CA LEU A 356 6.87 -27.97 28.16
C LEU A 356 7.81 -29.11 28.55
N CYS A 357 7.25 -30.21 29.00
CA CYS A 357 7.99 -31.41 29.39
C CYS A 357 7.88 -32.46 28.30
N ILE A 358 9.03 -32.98 27.91
CA ILE A 358 9.19 -34.02 26.91
C ILE A 358 9.69 -35.27 27.63
N PRO A 359 8.80 -36.25 27.91
CA PRO A 359 9.18 -37.47 28.61
C PRO A 359 10.14 -38.34 27.78
N ASN A 360 9.93 -38.39 26.47
CA ASN A 360 10.77 -39.17 25.55
C ASN A 360 11.05 -38.42 24.25
N GLY A 361 12.20 -37.75 24.15
CA GLY A 361 12.66 -37.12 22.90
C GLY A 361 13.23 -38.10 21.87
N THR A 362 13.53 -39.35 22.26
CA THR A 362 14.21 -40.32 21.38
C THR A 362 13.26 -41.00 20.38
N ALA A 363 11.97 -41.11 20.73
CA ALA A 363 10.91 -41.68 19.91
C ALA A 363 10.34 -40.72 18.83
N ALA A 364 11.01 -39.59 18.59
CA ALA A 364 10.54 -38.58 17.65
C ALA A 364 10.82 -38.92 16.17
N ARG A 365 11.81 -39.78 15.88
CA ARG A 365 12.19 -40.19 14.51
C ARG A 365 11.11 -40.95 13.73
N PRO A 366 10.42 -41.96 14.30
CA PRO A 366 9.34 -42.66 13.60
C PRO A 366 8.16 -41.75 13.22
N SER A 367 7.87 -40.73 14.05
CA SER A 367 6.84 -39.71 13.75
C SER A 367 7.15 -38.92 12.49
N ALA A 368 8.43 -38.64 12.24
CA ALA A 368 8.92 -37.95 11.05
C ALA A 368 8.83 -38.77 9.75
N GLN A 369 8.67 -40.09 9.87
CA GLN A 369 8.60 -41.00 8.71
C GLN A 369 7.19 -41.05 8.10
N ASN A 370 6.16 -40.62 8.83
CA ASN A 370 4.81 -40.58 8.28
C ASN A 370 4.65 -39.34 7.39
N HIS A 371 4.36 -39.56 6.11
CA HIS A 371 4.32 -38.50 5.11
C HIS A 371 3.00 -37.73 5.11
N THR A 372 1.93 -38.26 5.68
CA THR A 372 0.60 -37.63 5.66
C THR A 372 0.03 -37.50 7.06
N ILE A 373 -0.60 -36.35 7.36
CA ILE A 373 -1.33 -36.18 8.62
C ILE A 373 -2.56 -37.09 8.62
N SER A 374 -2.80 -37.78 9.73
CA SER A 374 -3.94 -38.71 9.85
C SER A 374 -5.22 -37.96 10.20
N GLU A 375 -6.35 -38.42 9.66
CA GLU A 375 -7.67 -37.97 10.11
C GLU A 375 -7.98 -38.44 11.54
N LYS A 376 -7.36 -39.54 11.98
CA LYS A 376 -7.46 -40.03 13.37
C LYS A 376 -6.90 -38.97 14.33
N LEU A 377 -7.60 -38.76 15.45
CA LEU A 377 -7.24 -37.79 16.49
C LEU A 377 -5.81 -38.02 17.03
N ILE A 378 -5.52 -39.26 17.42
CA ILE A 378 -4.25 -39.68 18.01
C ILE A 378 -3.77 -40.95 17.30
N THR A 379 -2.47 -41.02 17.01
CA THR A 379 -1.82 -42.15 16.35
C THR A 379 -0.72 -42.73 17.24
N PRO A 380 -0.27 -43.98 17.02
CA PRO A 380 0.83 -44.56 17.81
C PRO A 380 2.15 -43.79 17.69
N TYR A 381 2.29 -42.96 16.65
CA TYR A 381 3.48 -42.16 16.39
C TYR A 381 3.32 -40.69 16.80
N SER A 382 2.17 -40.32 17.37
CA SER A 382 1.95 -38.96 17.88
C SER A 382 2.92 -38.65 19.00
N GLN A 383 3.56 -37.49 18.94
CA GLN A 383 4.50 -37.08 19.96
C GLN A 383 3.75 -36.59 21.20
N VAL A 384 4.26 -36.94 22.38
CA VAL A 384 3.58 -36.67 23.65
C VAL A 384 4.33 -35.61 24.44
N PHE A 385 3.55 -34.66 24.95
CA PHE A 385 4.03 -33.51 25.70
C PHE A 385 3.20 -33.28 26.94
N LEU A 386 3.85 -32.88 28.03
CA LEU A 386 3.16 -32.35 29.20
C LEU A 386 3.39 -30.85 29.28
N PHE A 387 2.31 -30.10 29.29
CA PHE A 387 2.33 -28.66 29.54
C PHE A 387 2.16 -28.42 31.03
N PHE A 388 3.05 -27.58 31.56
CA PHE A 388 3.03 -27.14 32.94
C PHE A 388 2.85 -25.64 33.00
N ARG A 389 1.91 -25.20 33.83
CA ARG A 389 1.69 -23.79 34.16
C ARG A 389 1.70 -23.64 35.67
N ASN A 390 2.54 -22.76 36.21
CA ASN A 390 2.64 -22.58 37.66
C ASN A 390 2.91 -21.13 38.08
N ASN A 391 2.46 -20.75 39.28
CA ASN A 391 2.64 -19.40 39.84
C ASN A 391 3.79 -19.30 40.86
N GLY A 392 4.72 -20.25 40.84
CA GLY A 392 5.78 -20.35 41.83
C GLY A 392 6.78 -19.20 41.76
N THR A 393 7.21 -18.73 42.95
CA THR A 393 8.29 -17.75 43.12
C THR A 393 9.42 -18.36 43.94
N HIS A 394 10.63 -17.82 43.83
CA HIS A 394 11.74 -18.23 44.68
C HIS A 394 11.45 -18.00 46.17
N ASP A 395 10.69 -16.95 46.51
CA ASP A 395 10.36 -16.61 47.89
C ASP A 395 9.44 -17.65 48.54
N LEU A 396 8.61 -18.35 47.75
CA LEU A 396 7.75 -19.43 48.23
C LEU A 396 8.55 -20.58 48.87
N TRP A 397 9.82 -20.74 48.51
CA TRP A 397 10.66 -21.84 49.00
C TRP A 397 11.69 -21.39 50.03
N LYS A 398 11.71 -20.12 50.43
CA LYS A 398 12.64 -19.57 51.42
C LYS A 398 12.03 -19.56 52.82
N GLY A 399 12.81 -20.00 53.81
CA GLY A 399 12.52 -19.85 55.23
C GLY A 399 13.41 -18.81 55.93
N PRO A 400 13.30 -18.65 57.27
CA PRO A 400 14.18 -17.80 58.08
C PRO A 400 15.66 -18.01 57.76
N GLY A 401 16.40 -16.91 57.70
CA GLY A 401 17.82 -16.94 57.36
C GLY A 401 18.12 -17.32 55.90
N ASN A 402 17.15 -17.13 54.99
CA ASN A 402 17.29 -17.36 53.54
C ASN A 402 17.59 -18.84 53.18
N ARG A 403 17.18 -19.78 54.05
CA ARG A 403 17.35 -21.23 53.83
C ARG A 403 16.26 -21.75 52.90
N VAL A 404 16.63 -22.55 51.90
CA VAL A 404 15.68 -23.15 50.96
C VAL A 404 15.07 -24.42 51.55
N LEU A 405 13.76 -24.56 51.45
CA LEU A 405 13.03 -25.76 51.81
C LEU A 405 13.25 -26.85 50.73
N ALA A 406 14.27 -27.68 50.91
CA ALA A 406 14.55 -28.82 50.04
C ALA A 406 13.78 -30.08 50.49
N GLY A 407 13.35 -30.90 49.54
CA GLY A 407 12.61 -32.13 49.84
C GLY A 407 11.77 -32.65 48.68
N THR A 408 10.98 -33.68 48.97
CA THR A 408 10.00 -34.26 48.05
C THR A 408 8.60 -34.05 48.61
N PHE A 409 7.70 -33.53 47.78
CA PHE A 409 6.34 -33.15 48.16
C PHE A 409 5.33 -33.85 47.24
N GLY A 410 4.45 -34.68 47.81
CA GLY A 410 3.40 -35.39 47.06
C GLY A 410 2.33 -34.45 46.49
N LEU A 411 1.81 -34.79 45.31
CA LEU A 411 0.67 -34.12 44.66
C LEU A 411 -0.58 -35.00 44.77
N ASP A 412 -1.06 -35.18 46.00
CA ASP A 412 -2.03 -36.24 46.31
C ASP A 412 -3.51 -35.82 46.12
N ASN A 413 -3.80 -34.51 46.02
CA ASN A 413 -5.17 -33.98 45.90
C ASN A 413 -5.34 -33.05 44.70
N VAL A 414 -6.12 -33.50 43.71
CA VAL A 414 -6.57 -32.65 42.58
C VAL A 414 -7.54 -31.61 43.11
N THR A 415 -7.28 -30.34 42.83
CA THR A 415 -8.09 -29.22 43.35
C THR A 415 -9.21 -28.81 42.40
N SER A 416 -8.95 -28.84 41.10
CA SER A 416 -9.94 -28.52 40.08
C SER A 416 -9.59 -29.20 38.76
N THR A 417 -10.62 -29.48 37.97
CA THR A 417 -10.52 -29.97 36.60
C THR A 417 -11.29 -29.01 35.69
N ASP A 418 -10.58 -28.34 34.79
CA ASP A 418 -11.16 -27.38 33.85
C ASP A 418 -10.71 -27.75 32.43
N GLY A 419 -11.63 -28.26 31.61
CA GLY A 419 -11.32 -28.75 30.28
C GLY A 419 -10.19 -29.80 30.29
N ASP A 420 -9.13 -29.53 29.54
CA ASP A 420 -7.92 -30.35 29.40
C ASP A 420 -6.87 -30.13 30.51
N TRP A 421 -7.15 -29.27 31.49
CA TRP A 421 -6.26 -28.98 32.60
C TRP A 421 -6.59 -29.79 33.87
N LEU A 422 -5.53 -30.27 34.50
CA LEU A 422 -5.52 -30.82 35.85
C LEU A 422 -4.81 -29.85 36.79
N THR A 423 -5.50 -29.35 37.83
CA THR A 423 -4.96 -28.33 38.73
C THR A 423 -4.65 -28.90 40.11
N TYR A 424 -3.43 -28.65 40.59
CA TYR A 424 -3.00 -28.91 41.95
C TYR A 424 -2.73 -27.60 42.70
N ASN A 425 -3.34 -27.44 43.88
CA ASN A 425 -2.97 -26.41 44.83
C ASN A 425 -2.25 -27.07 46.02
N ARG A 426 -0.93 -26.93 46.05
CA ARG A 426 -0.10 -27.47 47.12
C ARG A 426 0.26 -26.36 48.11
N PRO A 427 -0.21 -26.39 49.36
CA PRO A 427 0.35 -25.53 50.39
C PRO A 427 1.83 -25.89 50.57
N ILE A 428 2.70 -24.91 50.38
CA ILE A 428 4.13 -25.04 50.62
C ILE A 428 4.33 -24.67 52.08
N GLY A 429 4.62 -25.70 52.86
CA GLY A 429 4.95 -25.58 54.25
C GLY A 429 5.72 -26.82 54.71
N GLY A 430 6.57 -26.63 55.70
CA GLY A 430 7.47 -27.68 56.15
C GLY A 430 8.04 -27.40 57.52
N ARG A 431 8.59 -28.45 58.12
CA ARG A 431 9.38 -28.35 59.35
C ARG A 431 10.84 -28.48 58.97
N PHE A 432 11.66 -27.48 59.29
CA PHE A 432 13.10 -27.64 59.15
C PHE A 432 13.59 -28.75 60.10
N PRO A 433 14.77 -29.36 59.84
CA PRO A 433 15.41 -30.28 60.78
C PRO A 433 15.57 -29.68 62.19
N THR A 434 15.57 -28.35 62.30
CA THR A 434 15.63 -27.56 63.54
C THR A 434 14.29 -27.39 64.27
N GLY A 435 13.19 -27.93 63.74
CA GLY A 435 11.87 -27.95 64.40
C GLY A 435 10.93 -26.77 64.09
N GLU A 436 11.42 -25.71 63.44
CA GLU A 436 10.63 -24.56 63.01
C GLU A 436 9.67 -24.93 61.89
N ARG A 437 8.38 -24.61 62.07
CA ARG A 437 7.33 -24.76 61.05
C ARG A 437 7.21 -23.46 60.26
N ILE A 438 7.14 -23.57 58.95
CA ILE A 438 6.84 -22.44 58.07
C ILE A 438 5.74 -22.84 57.12
N GLU A 439 4.75 -21.98 56.97
CA GLU A 439 3.83 -21.98 55.84
C GLU A 439 4.16 -20.72 55.02
N THR A 440 4.69 -20.91 53.81
CA THR A 440 5.21 -19.83 52.96
C THR A 440 4.22 -19.42 51.86
N GLY A 441 3.17 -20.23 51.62
CA GLY A 441 2.11 -19.93 50.65
C GLY A 441 1.56 -21.18 49.97
N VAL A 442 0.91 -21.01 48.81
CA VAL A 442 0.35 -22.12 48.01
C VAL A 442 0.93 -22.06 46.60
N LEU A 443 1.54 -23.17 46.16
CA LEU A 443 1.91 -23.37 44.77
C LEU A 443 0.71 -23.92 44.00
N ARG A 444 0.29 -23.21 42.96
CA ARG A 444 -0.63 -23.73 41.96
C ARG A 444 0.16 -24.31 40.79
N LEU A 445 -0.13 -25.56 40.43
CA LEU A 445 0.44 -26.25 39.28
C LEU A 445 -0.69 -26.82 38.42
N ASP A 446 -0.80 -26.34 37.20
CA ASP A 446 -1.72 -26.87 36.20
C ASP A 446 -0.94 -27.75 35.22
N MET A 447 -1.52 -28.91 34.87
CA MET A 447 -0.95 -29.91 33.98
C MET A 447 -1.92 -30.24 32.85
N SER A 448 -1.43 -30.32 31.62
CA SER A 448 -2.19 -30.83 30.47
C SER A 448 -1.30 -31.71 29.60
N LEU A 449 -1.83 -32.81 29.04
CA LEU A 449 -1.05 -33.72 28.19
C LEU A 449 -1.53 -33.60 26.74
N CYS A 450 -0.64 -33.28 25.81
CA CYS A 450 -0.99 -33.13 24.40
C CYS A 450 -0.25 -34.11 23.50
N PHE A 451 -0.98 -34.56 22.49
CA PHE A 451 -0.51 -35.32 21.35
C PHE A 451 -0.34 -34.40 20.16
N GLN A 452 0.80 -34.52 19.48
CA GLN A 452 1.15 -33.71 18.34
C GLN A 452 1.28 -34.55 17.07
N GLN A 453 0.69 -34.05 15.99
CA GLN A 453 0.95 -34.48 14.61
C GLN A 453 1.39 -33.26 13.80
N LEU A 454 2.51 -33.37 13.07
CA LEU A 454 2.99 -32.33 12.17
C LEU A 454 3.57 -32.95 10.90
N VAL A 455 3.52 -32.22 9.78
CA VAL A 455 4.21 -32.62 8.55
C VAL A 455 4.41 -31.41 7.63
N PHE A 456 5.53 -31.39 6.91
CA PHE A 456 5.70 -30.53 5.73
C PHE A 456 5.33 -31.27 4.46
N ASN A 457 4.65 -30.59 3.55
CA ASN A 457 4.40 -31.06 2.19
C ASN A 457 4.78 -29.98 1.17
N PHE A 458 4.82 -30.35 -0.10
CA PHE A 458 5.06 -29.42 -1.20
C PHE A 458 3.94 -29.56 -2.21
N ALA A 459 3.32 -28.47 -2.64
CA ALA A 459 2.19 -28.51 -3.56
C ALA A 459 2.21 -27.31 -4.51
N GLU A 460 1.53 -27.44 -5.65
CA GLU A 460 1.26 -26.30 -6.53
C GLU A 460 0.06 -25.53 -5.97
N VAL A 461 0.27 -24.26 -5.67
CA VAL A 461 -0.72 -23.44 -4.98
C VAL A 461 -1.04 -22.19 -5.77
N LYS A 462 -2.30 -21.79 -5.69
CA LYS A 462 -2.77 -20.49 -6.15
C LYS A 462 -3.20 -19.68 -4.94
N LEU A 463 -2.53 -18.55 -4.73
CA LEU A 463 -2.73 -17.68 -3.59
C LEU A 463 -3.08 -16.28 -4.08
N SER A 464 -3.97 -15.62 -3.35
CA SER A 464 -4.40 -14.26 -3.64
C SER A 464 -4.45 -13.39 -2.37
N SER A 465 -4.11 -12.11 -2.53
CA SER A 465 -4.29 -11.09 -1.50
C SER A 465 -5.04 -9.89 -2.05
N LYS A 466 -5.92 -9.33 -1.22
CA LYS A 466 -6.64 -8.08 -1.52
C LYS A 466 -5.78 -6.83 -1.28
N LYS A 467 -4.68 -6.94 -0.53
CA LYS A 467 -3.83 -5.82 -0.10
C LYS A 467 -2.36 -6.23 -0.07
N ASP A 468 -1.47 -5.26 -0.05
CA ASP A 468 -0.07 -5.51 0.28
C ASP A 468 0.02 -5.97 1.74
N LEU A 469 0.75 -7.07 1.96
CA LEU A 469 0.90 -7.67 3.29
C LEU A 469 2.18 -7.15 3.93
N LYS A 470 2.17 -6.99 5.25
CA LYS A 470 3.36 -6.58 6.00
C LYS A 470 3.82 -7.72 6.88
N GLU A 471 5.13 -7.82 7.04
CA GLU A 471 5.71 -8.73 8.00
C GLU A 471 5.32 -8.31 9.42
N SER A 472 4.95 -9.28 10.25
CA SER A 472 4.72 -9.03 11.68
C SER A 472 6.03 -8.98 12.44
N GLN A 473 6.08 -8.22 13.53
CA GLN A 473 7.26 -8.15 14.40
C GLN A 473 6.85 -8.22 15.86
N VAL A 474 7.71 -8.85 16.66
CA VAL A 474 7.64 -8.85 18.12
C VAL A 474 8.49 -7.69 18.63
N THR A 475 7.91 -6.82 19.45
CA THR A 475 8.59 -5.62 19.97
C THR A 475 8.66 -5.67 21.50
N TRP A 476 9.71 -5.10 22.08
CA TRP A 476 9.79 -4.93 23.53
C TRP A 476 9.19 -3.59 23.94
N THR A 477 8.31 -3.59 24.94
CA THR A 477 7.72 -2.37 25.50
C THR A 477 8.37 -2.09 26.87
N SER A 478 9.14 -1.01 26.97
CA SER A 478 9.87 -0.65 28.19
C SER A 478 8.96 -0.29 29.35
N GLU A 479 7.82 0.34 29.08
CA GLU A 479 6.83 0.77 30.08
C GLU A 479 6.20 -0.42 30.82
N THR A 480 5.75 -1.42 30.07
CA THR A 480 5.12 -2.63 30.62
C THR A 480 6.15 -3.69 31.03
N LYS A 481 7.42 -3.50 30.66
CA LYS A 481 8.51 -4.48 30.81
C LYS A 481 8.09 -5.85 30.27
N ALA A 482 7.44 -5.86 29.12
CA ALA A 482 6.88 -7.05 28.49
C ALA A 482 7.07 -7.01 26.96
N TRP A 483 7.10 -8.19 26.37
CA TRP A 483 7.09 -8.37 24.93
C TRP A 483 5.68 -8.14 24.38
N ASN A 484 5.58 -7.43 23.26
CA ASN A 484 4.33 -7.20 22.56
C ASN A 484 4.24 -8.13 21.35
N THR A 485 3.36 -9.13 21.45
CA THR A 485 3.14 -10.15 20.42
C THR A 485 1.83 -9.96 19.66
N LYS A 486 1.10 -8.85 19.87
CA LYS A 486 -0.26 -8.64 19.33
C LYS A 486 -0.37 -8.80 17.81
N ASN A 487 0.64 -8.32 17.06
CA ASN A 487 0.66 -8.45 15.60
C ASN A 487 0.80 -9.92 15.17
N VAL A 488 1.65 -10.69 15.86
CA VAL A 488 1.80 -12.13 15.61
C VAL A 488 0.56 -12.90 16.02
N GLN A 489 -0.09 -12.54 17.14
CA GLN A 489 -1.38 -13.12 17.55
C GLN A 489 -2.45 -12.91 16.47
N LYS A 490 -2.54 -11.69 15.91
CA LYS A 490 -3.44 -11.36 14.80
C LYS A 490 -3.11 -12.19 13.54
N LEU A 491 -1.82 -12.37 13.20
CA LEU A 491 -1.38 -13.21 12.09
C LEU A 491 -1.86 -14.67 12.27
N MET A 492 -1.72 -15.20 13.48
CA MET A 492 -2.12 -16.57 13.85
C MET A 492 -3.64 -16.76 14.01
N GLY A 493 -4.44 -15.69 13.95
CA GLY A 493 -5.88 -15.74 14.08
C GLY A 493 -6.41 -15.82 15.51
N ILE A 494 -5.62 -15.37 16.49
CA ILE A 494 -6.00 -15.32 17.90
C ILE A 494 -6.79 -14.03 18.17
N GLY A 495 -7.95 -14.16 18.81
CA GLY A 495 -8.86 -13.06 19.14
C GLY A 495 -10.07 -12.90 18.18
N ALA A 496 -10.90 -11.89 18.42
CA ALA A 496 -12.11 -11.60 17.61
C ALA A 496 -11.77 -10.92 16.28
N HIS A 497 -10.99 -11.60 15.44
CA HIS A 497 -10.54 -11.09 14.15
C HIS A 497 -11.07 -11.97 13.02
N GLY A 498 -11.94 -11.41 12.17
CA GLY A 498 -12.42 -12.11 10.98
C GLY A 498 -11.27 -12.43 10.01
N LYS A 499 -11.41 -13.49 9.20
CA LYS A 499 -10.38 -13.93 8.23
C LYS A 499 -9.88 -12.80 7.32
N SER A 500 -10.73 -11.82 6.98
CA SER A 500 -10.37 -10.68 6.10
C SER A 500 -9.56 -9.57 6.79
N SER A 501 -9.44 -9.57 8.12
CA SER A 501 -8.58 -8.63 8.87
C SER A 501 -7.19 -9.20 9.17
N ARG A 502 -6.99 -10.50 9.00
CA ARG A 502 -5.69 -11.18 9.13
C ARG A 502 -4.85 -10.82 7.90
N GLU A 503 -3.61 -10.39 8.12
CA GLU A 503 -2.65 -10.01 7.06
C GLU A 503 -2.01 -11.25 6.44
N ILE A 504 -2.85 -12.16 5.94
CA ILE A 504 -2.50 -13.47 5.39
C ILE A 504 -2.99 -13.60 3.94
N PHE A 505 -2.44 -14.56 3.21
CA PHE A 505 -2.91 -14.90 1.87
C PHE A 505 -4.17 -15.78 1.94
N SER A 506 -5.08 -15.57 0.99
CA SER A 506 -6.18 -16.50 0.73
C SER A 506 -5.68 -17.60 -0.19
N VAL A 507 -5.93 -18.85 0.16
CA VAL A 507 -5.62 -20.01 -0.69
C VAL A 507 -6.80 -20.27 -1.62
N ASP A 508 -6.60 -20.05 -2.92
CA ASP A 508 -7.63 -20.28 -3.94
C ASP A 508 -7.71 -21.76 -4.35
N SER A 509 -6.56 -22.43 -4.44
CA SER A 509 -6.48 -23.85 -4.76
C SER A 509 -5.12 -24.45 -4.37
N VAL A 510 -5.13 -25.73 -4.00
CA VAL A 510 -3.94 -26.56 -3.79
C VAL A 510 -4.05 -27.76 -4.72
N GLN A 511 -3.01 -28.03 -5.50
CA GLN A 511 -2.97 -29.10 -6.50
C GLN A 511 -1.69 -29.92 -6.34
N ASN A 512 -1.78 -31.22 -6.66
CA ASN A 512 -0.64 -32.13 -6.73
C ASN A 512 0.27 -32.09 -5.48
N PRO A 513 -0.24 -32.38 -4.26
CA PRO A 513 0.63 -32.49 -3.10
C PRO A 513 1.65 -33.61 -3.31
N ARG A 514 2.92 -33.29 -3.07
CA ARG A 514 4.08 -34.16 -3.23
C ARG A 514 4.88 -34.21 -1.92
N HIS A 515 5.42 -35.38 -1.65
CA HIS A 515 6.44 -35.56 -0.63
C HIS A 515 7.80 -35.60 -1.32
N LEU A 516 8.59 -34.56 -1.05
CA LEU A 516 9.95 -34.42 -1.55
C LEU A 516 10.95 -34.73 -0.44
N ASN A 517 12.17 -35.17 -0.79
CA ASN A 517 13.26 -35.31 0.17
C ASN A 517 13.49 -34.01 0.97
N ALA A 518 13.32 -32.84 0.33
CA ALA A 518 13.34 -31.54 0.99
C ALA A 518 12.25 -31.38 2.08
N THR A 519 11.03 -31.83 1.83
CA THR A 519 9.94 -31.78 2.84
C THR A 519 10.20 -32.71 4.02
N GLN A 520 10.79 -33.88 3.76
CA GLN A 520 11.23 -34.80 4.82
C GLN A 520 12.40 -34.21 5.61
N PHE A 521 13.35 -33.56 4.95
CA PHE A 521 14.44 -32.84 5.60
C PHE A 521 13.91 -31.74 6.53
N LEU A 522 12.98 -30.90 6.08
CA LEU A 522 12.37 -29.84 6.90
C LEU A 522 11.58 -30.40 8.08
N THR A 523 10.84 -31.50 7.87
CA THR A 523 10.13 -32.21 8.94
C THR A 523 11.11 -32.77 9.98
N ASN A 524 12.16 -33.46 9.52
CA ASN A 524 13.23 -33.97 10.37
C ASN A 524 13.93 -32.84 11.14
N LYS A 525 14.19 -31.71 10.49
CA LYS A 525 14.78 -30.53 11.13
C LYS A 525 13.90 -29.98 12.24
N LEU A 526 12.63 -29.72 11.95
CA LEU A 526 11.68 -29.22 12.95
C LEU A 526 11.62 -30.14 14.17
N ILE A 527 11.56 -31.45 13.93
CA ILE A 527 11.60 -32.48 14.97
C ILE A 527 12.96 -32.47 15.70
N ASN A 528 14.08 -32.33 14.99
CA ASN A 528 15.40 -32.29 15.62
C ASN A 528 15.56 -31.07 16.54
N ASP A 529 15.08 -29.90 16.10
CA ASP A 529 15.13 -28.64 16.86
C ASP A 529 14.27 -28.73 18.13
N LEU A 530 13.15 -29.47 18.07
CA LEU A 530 12.25 -29.72 19.21
C LEU A 530 12.74 -30.80 20.17
N TYR A 531 13.29 -31.92 19.67
CA TYR A 531 13.52 -33.14 20.45
C TYR A 531 14.97 -33.62 20.56
N ASN A 532 15.85 -33.28 19.59
CA ASN A 532 17.19 -33.90 19.49
C ASN A 532 18.32 -33.04 20.07
N SER A 533 18.03 -31.90 20.69
CA SER A 533 19.05 -30.99 21.20
C SER A 533 18.73 -30.51 22.62
N PRO A 534 18.65 -31.38 23.65
CA PRO A 534 19.34 -32.67 23.70
C PRO A 534 18.43 -33.87 23.46
N ARG A 535 18.98 -34.89 22.80
CA ARG A 535 18.36 -36.20 22.56
C ARG A 535 18.34 -37.05 23.83
N THR A 536 17.62 -36.57 24.84
CA THR A 536 17.52 -37.21 26.16
C THR A 536 16.06 -37.51 26.49
N PHE A 537 15.88 -38.41 27.45
CA PHE A 537 14.60 -38.56 28.11
C PHE A 537 14.43 -37.41 29.10
N ASN A 538 13.19 -37.07 29.43
CA ASN A 538 12.89 -36.27 30.62
C ASN A 538 13.57 -34.89 30.64
N PHE A 539 13.25 -34.05 29.66
CA PHE A 539 13.74 -32.67 29.64
C PHE A 539 12.59 -31.66 29.49
N SER A 540 12.84 -30.44 29.97
CA SER A 540 11.88 -29.34 29.92
C SER A 540 12.37 -28.24 28.99
N LEU A 541 11.44 -27.66 28.23
CA LEU A 541 11.58 -26.41 27.50
C LEU A 541 10.88 -25.30 28.27
N PHE A 542 11.60 -24.23 28.60
CA PHE A 542 10.98 -23.08 29.27
C PHE A 542 10.32 -22.18 28.23
N MET A 543 9.02 -21.95 28.39
CA MET A 543 8.20 -21.19 27.44
C MET A 543 7.75 -19.86 28.05
N ASP A 544 8.56 -19.30 28.97
CA ASP A 544 8.31 -18.00 29.60
C ASP A 544 9.61 -17.18 29.71
N PRO A 545 9.67 -15.96 29.14
CA PRO A 545 10.87 -15.13 29.10
C PRO A 545 11.47 -14.75 30.45
N GLN A 546 10.68 -14.80 31.53
CA GLN A 546 11.10 -14.41 32.88
C GLN A 546 11.16 -15.61 33.84
N GLY A 547 10.91 -16.82 33.32
CA GLY A 547 11.06 -18.06 34.06
C GLY A 547 12.52 -18.39 34.32
N SER A 548 12.88 -18.54 35.59
CA SER A 548 14.21 -18.98 36.03
C SER A 548 14.20 -20.44 36.49
N GLY A 549 15.33 -21.13 36.35
CA GLY A 549 15.46 -22.55 36.65
C GLY A 549 16.45 -23.26 35.71
N ASN A 550 16.54 -24.58 35.88
CA ASN A 550 17.42 -25.44 35.09
C ASN A 550 16.67 -26.14 33.97
N SER A 551 16.97 -25.76 32.74
CA SER A 551 16.49 -26.41 31.53
C SER A 551 17.66 -26.51 30.55
N PRO A 552 17.85 -27.67 29.89
CA PRO A 552 18.91 -27.84 28.91
C PRO A 552 18.66 -27.06 27.61
N ILE A 553 17.41 -26.63 27.36
CA ILE A 553 17.03 -25.85 26.18
C ILE A 553 16.14 -24.69 26.58
N LYS A 554 16.61 -23.48 26.29
CA LYS A 554 15.78 -22.28 26.39
C LYS A 554 15.53 -21.77 24.97
N PRO A 555 14.30 -21.88 24.45
CA PRO A 555 13.94 -21.26 23.19
C PRO A 555 14.25 -19.77 23.21
N HIS A 556 14.39 -19.13 22.06
CA HIS A 556 14.57 -17.69 22.00
C HIS A 556 13.37 -16.99 22.67
N VAL A 557 13.65 -15.88 23.38
CA VAL A 557 12.67 -15.15 24.20
C VAL A 557 11.41 -14.74 23.43
N GLU A 558 11.51 -14.51 22.13
CA GLU A 558 10.36 -14.20 21.28
C GLU A 558 9.39 -15.39 21.13
N TYR A 559 9.89 -16.63 20.95
CA TYR A 559 9.03 -17.82 20.90
C TYR A 559 8.36 -18.10 22.24
N GLN A 560 9.09 -17.86 23.34
CA GLN A 560 8.56 -17.97 24.69
C GLN A 560 7.42 -16.96 24.92
N ALA A 561 7.63 -15.70 24.54
CA ALA A 561 6.61 -14.65 24.64
C ALA A 561 5.35 -14.96 23.82
N ILE A 562 5.52 -15.41 22.56
CA ILE A 562 4.40 -15.79 21.69
C ILE A 562 3.58 -16.91 22.33
N PHE A 563 4.26 -17.95 22.84
CA PHE A 563 3.58 -19.06 23.49
C PHE A 563 2.81 -18.61 24.74
N ALA A 564 3.49 -17.90 25.65
CA ALA A 564 2.90 -17.46 26.92
C ALA A 564 1.68 -16.54 26.69
N ASP A 565 1.80 -15.57 25.78
CA ASP A 565 0.71 -14.63 25.50
C ASP A 565 -0.50 -15.33 24.85
N ILE A 566 -0.28 -16.22 23.87
CA ILE A 566 -1.37 -16.97 23.24
C ILE A 566 -2.04 -17.91 24.24
N LEU A 567 -1.27 -18.57 25.10
CA LEU A 567 -1.79 -19.43 26.15
C LEU A 567 -2.65 -18.63 27.14
N ASN A 568 -2.21 -17.45 27.54
CA ASN A 568 -2.97 -16.58 28.45
C ASN A 568 -4.30 -16.10 27.84
N VAL A 569 -4.34 -15.87 26.53
CA VAL A 569 -5.56 -15.43 25.83
C VAL A 569 -6.52 -16.59 25.55
N THR A 570 -6.00 -17.74 25.15
CA THR A 570 -6.83 -18.88 24.68
C THR A 570 -7.15 -19.90 25.76
N ASN A 571 -6.35 -19.96 26.83
CA ASN A 571 -6.33 -21.05 27.83
C ASN A 571 -6.17 -22.46 27.21
N ARG A 572 -5.66 -22.57 25.97
CA ARG A 572 -5.52 -23.83 25.23
C ARG A 572 -4.05 -24.08 24.86
N PRO A 573 -3.37 -25.07 25.47
CA PRO A 573 -1.95 -25.29 25.24
C PRO A 573 -1.66 -25.76 23.80
N GLY A 574 -2.56 -26.56 23.22
CA GLY A 574 -2.45 -26.99 21.82
C GLY A 574 -2.44 -25.84 20.82
N VAL A 575 -3.31 -24.84 20.99
CA VAL A 575 -3.39 -23.65 20.12
C VAL A 575 -2.13 -22.79 20.25
N ALA A 576 -1.65 -22.60 21.48
CA ALA A 576 -0.41 -21.86 21.73
C ALA A 576 0.79 -22.54 21.06
N MET A 577 0.96 -23.85 21.25
CA MET A 577 2.07 -24.59 20.65
C MET A 577 1.98 -24.63 19.11
N GLN A 578 0.80 -24.87 18.56
CA GLN A 578 0.57 -24.87 17.12
C GLN A 578 0.96 -23.53 16.47
N SER A 579 0.62 -22.42 17.14
CA SER A 579 0.96 -21.06 16.69
C SER A 579 2.47 -20.80 16.75
N THR A 580 3.12 -21.15 17.86
CA THR A 580 4.58 -20.99 18.02
C THR A 580 5.36 -21.84 17.01
N LEU A 581 4.92 -23.07 16.75
CA LEU A 581 5.53 -23.93 15.72
C LEU A 581 5.31 -23.44 14.30
N THR A 582 4.20 -22.73 14.04
CA THR A 582 3.99 -22.08 12.75
C THR A 582 4.98 -20.95 12.55
N ALA A 583 5.22 -20.12 13.59
CA ALA A 583 6.25 -19.11 13.55
C ALA A 583 7.65 -19.73 13.34
N LEU A 584 7.94 -20.87 13.98
CA LEU A 584 9.17 -21.62 13.73
C LEU A 584 9.30 -22.06 12.28
N SER A 585 8.25 -22.67 11.76
CA SER A 585 8.22 -23.27 10.43
C SER A 585 8.46 -22.20 9.35
N GLY A 586 7.83 -21.02 9.52
CA GLY A 586 8.09 -19.86 8.69
C GLY A 586 9.55 -19.40 8.76
N SER A 587 10.14 -19.34 9.96
CA SER A 587 11.55 -18.98 10.15
C SER A 587 12.51 -20.00 9.53
N ILE A 588 12.22 -21.30 9.66
CA ILE A 588 13.00 -22.40 9.07
C ILE A 588 12.99 -22.31 7.54
N ILE A 589 11.81 -22.11 6.94
CA ILE A 589 11.69 -21.98 5.48
C ILE A 589 12.41 -20.73 4.99
N ASN A 590 12.25 -19.60 5.69
CA ASN A 590 12.90 -18.34 5.34
C ASN A 590 14.43 -18.44 5.42
N GLU A 591 14.98 -19.14 6.41
CA GLU A 591 16.41 -19.43 6.50
C GLU A 591 16.89 -20.38 5.39
N ALA A 592 16.06 -21.32 4.96
CA ALA A 592 16.38 -22.25 3.88
C ALA A 592 16.32 -21.63 2.48
N LEU A 593 15.65 -20.47 2.29
CA LEU A 593 15.47 -19.83 0.97
C LEU A 593 16.76 -19.67 0.16
N PRO A 594 17.90 -19.21 0.71
CA PRO A 594 19.15 -19.06 -0.05
C PRO A 594 19.75 -20.40 -0.52
N GLN A 595 19.31 -21.52 0.06
CA GLN A 595 19.78 -22.86 -0.25
C GLN A 595 18.91 -23.54 -1.32
N PHE A 596 17.76 -22.95 -1.67
CA PHE A 596 16.94 -23.50 -2.75
C PHE A 596 17.68 -23.33 -4.07
N ASP A 597 17.90 -24.44 -4.77
CA ASP A 597 18.67 -24.53 -6.02
C ASP A 597 17.84 -25.10 -7.18
N VAL A 598 16.76 -25.83 -6.89
CA VAL A 598 15.90 -26.42 -7.93
C VAL A 598 14.87 -25.41 -8.43
N GLN A 599 14.92 -25.13 -9.73
CA GLN A 599 14.05 -24.15 -10.38
C GLN A 599 12.68 -24.71 -10.75
N SER A 600 11.64 -23.91 -10.54
CA SER A 600 10.30 -24.11 -11.06
C SER A 600 9.70 -22.81 -11.59
N ASN A 601 8.78 -22.94 -12.55
CA ASN A 601 8.07 -21.80 -13.11
C ASN A 601 6.97 -21.36 -12.12
N ALA A 602 6.94 -20.07 -11.81
CA ALA A 602 5.88 -19.46 -11.03
C ALA A 602 5.37 -18.20 -11.73
N ILE A 603 4.08 -17.90 -11.58
CA ILE A 603 3.45 -16.67 -12.06
C ILE A 603 3.20 -15.79 -10.83
N LEU A 604 3.78 -14.59 -10.86
CA LEU A 604 3.65 -13.62 -9.77
C LEU A 604 3.00 -12.35 -10.30
N THR A 605 2.06 -11.83 -9.52
CA THR A 605 1.48 -10.51 -9.72
C THR A 605 1.74 -9.71 -8.46
N SER A 606 2.57 -8.68 -8.56
CA SER A 606 2.92 -7.79 -7.45
C SER A 606 2.39 -6.38 -7.68
N SER A 607 2.19 -5.66 -6.59
CA SER A 607 1.93 -4.22 -6.61
C SER A 607 3.17 -3.47 -7.06
N VAL A 608 2.94 -2.45 -7.89
CA VAL A 608 3.98 -1.56 -8.41
C VAL A 608 3.60 -0.15 -8.03
N ARG A 609 4.55 0.56 -7.42
CA ARG A 609 4.39 1.97 -7.11
C ARG A 609 4.43 2.78 -8.40
N VAL A 610 3.33 3.48 -8.68
CA VAL A 610 3.16 4.31 -9.87
C VAL A 610 2.58 5.67 -9.50
N LEU A 611 2.69 6.64 -10.41
CA LEU A 611 2.02 7.92 -10.27
C LEU A 611 0.60 7.81 -10.83
N THR A 612 -0.40 8.05 -9.99
CA THR A 612 -1.81 8.11 -10.40
C THR A 612 -2.41 9.46 -10.03
N PRO A 613 -3.45 9.92 -10.76
CA PRO A 613 -4.17 11.13 -10.39
C PRO A 613 -4.90 10.94 -9.06
N LYS A 614 -4.53 11.73 -8.04
CA LYS A 614 -5.17 11.70 -6.71
C LYS A 614 -6.10 12.87 -6.46
N SER A 615 -5.92 13.95 -7.20
CA SER A 615 -6.74 15.15 -7.15
C SER A 615 -7.34 15.45 -8.52
N LEU A 616 -8.49 16.11 -8.52
CA LEU A 616 -9.15 16.64 -9.72
C LEU A 616 -8.97 18.16 -9.85
N ARG A 617 -8.25 18.81 -8.92
CA ARG A 617 -8.18 20.28 -8.83
C ARG A 617 -7.50 20.87 -10.06
N GLY A 618 -6.33 20.39 -10.41
CA GLY A 618 -5.60 20.80 -11.61
C GLY A 618 -6.43 20.56 -12.87
N LEU A 619 -7.03 19.38 -13.02
CA LEU A 619 -7.89 19.04 -14.14
C LEU A 619 -9.09 20.00 -14.26
N LEU A 620 -9.81 20.27 -13.17
CA LEU A 620 -10.96 21.18 -13.18
C LEU A 620 -10.58 22.62 -13.51
N ILE A 621 -9.42 23.09 -13.04
CA ILE A 621 -8.89 24.42 -13.40
C ILE A 621 -8.66 24.49 -14.91
N ILE A 622 -8.01 23.48 -15.50
CA ILE A 622 -7.76 23.45 -16.95
C ILE A 622 -9.05 23.39 -17.74
N PHE A 623 -10.00 22.54 -17.35
CA PHE A 623 -11.31 22.46 -18.00
C PHE A 623 -12.05 23.79 -17.93
N GLY A 624 -12.07 24.44 -16.76
CA GLY A 624 -12.69 25.76 -16.57
C GLY A 624 -12.04 26.84 -17.43
N VAL A 625 -10.71 26.89 -17.46
CA VAL A 625 -9.95 27.85 -18.29
C VAL A 625 -10.19 27.61 -19.78
N MET A 626 -10.24 26.36 -20.23
CA MET A 626 -10.55 26.06 -21.65
C MET A 626 -11.97 26.43 -22.02
N ALA A 627 -12.96 26.12 -21.16
CA ALA A 627 -14.35 26.50 -21.39
C ALA A 627 -14.48 28.03 -21.47
N LEU A 628 -13.82 28.75 -20.56
CA LEU A 628 -13.79 30.21 -20.55
C LEU A 628 -13.11 30.79 -21.80
N ASN A 629 -11.99 30.18 -22.24
CA ASN A 629 -11.30 30.59 -23.46
C ASN A 629 -12.15 30.36 -24.72
N MET A 630 -12.84 29.23 -24.82
CA MET A 630 -13.77 28.93 -25.92
C MET A 630 -14.97 29.88 -25.93
N ALA A 631 -15.55 30.16 -24.76
CA ALA A 631 -16.66 31.11 -24.63
C ALA A 631 -16.21 32.53 -25.01
N CYS A 632 -15.01 32.95 -24.59
CA CYS A 632 -14.42 34.23 -24.97
C CYS A 632 -14.19 34.31 -26.49
N GLY A 633 -13.61 33.28 -27.09
CA GLY A 633 -13.41 33.19 -28.53
C GLY A 633 -14.72 33.26 -29.33
N LEU A 634 -15.75 32.52 -28.89
CA LEU A 634 -17.08 32.57 -29.48
C LEU A 634 -17.69 33.97 -29.38
N ALA A 635 -17.55 34.63 -28.23
CA ALA A 635 -18.02 36.00 -28.04
C ALA A 635 -17.29 36.97 -28.99
N VAL A 636 -15.96 36.86 -29.13
CA VAL A 636 -15.18 37.69 -30.07
C VAL A 636 -15.65 37.48 -31.51
N VAL A 637 -15.87 36.24 -31.94
CA VAL A 637 -16.37 35.94 -33.29
C VAL A 637 -17.77 36.52 -33.50
N LEU A 638 -18.69 36.36 -32.54
CA LEU A 638 -20.05 36.91 -32.63
C LEU A 638 -20.04 38.44 -32.68
N VAL A 639 -19.24 39.07 -31.83
CA VAL A 639 -19.06 40.52 -31.78
C VAL A 639 -18.48 41.03 -33.09
N PHE A 640 -17.48 40.36 -33.65
CA PHE A 640 -16.92 40.69 -34.97
C PHE A 640 -17.99 40.57 -36.07
N MET A 641 -18.79 39.51 -36.06
CA MET A 641 -19.85 39.30 -37.06
C MET A 641 -20.97 40.35 -36.99
N ILE A 642 -21.28 40.86 -35.80
CA ILE A 642 -22.33 41.87 -35.59
C ILE A 642 -21.80 43.29 -35.86
N GLN A 643 -20.57 43.57 -35.41
CA GLN A 643 -20.02 44.93 -35.36
C GLN A 643 -19.12 45.29 -36.54
N SER A 644 -18.50 44.30 -37.20
CA SER A 644 -17.59 44.54 -38.33
C SER A 644 -18.30 44.39 -39.68
N ARG A 645 -18.05 45.34 -40.58
CA ARG A 645 -18.55 45.35 -41.97
C ARG A 645 -17.43 45.44 -42.99
N TYR A 646 -16.33 46.11 -42.65
CA TYR A 646 -15.27 46.46 -43.61
C TYR A 646 -13.88 45.95 -43.22
N SER A 647 -13.77 45.26 -42.09
CA SER A 647 -12.53 44.69 -41.59
C SER A 647 -12.45 43.21 -41.96
N SER A 648 -11.28 42.75 -42.39
CA SER A 648 -11.00 41.34 -42.60
C SER A 648 -9.64 40.98 -42.02
N GLN A 649 -9.54 39.77 -41.49
CA GLN A 649 -8.31 39.23 -40.93
C GLN A 649 -7.29 38.86 -42.03
N GLY A 650 -6.01 39.16 -41.80
CA GLY A 650 -4.90 38.65 -42.63
C GLY A 650 -4.70 39.32 -44.00
N ASN A 651 -5.51 40.31 -44.37
CA ASN A 651 -5.36 41.03 -45.64
C ASN A 651 -4.43 42.25 -45.50
N TYR A 652 -3.13 42.07 -45.71
CA TYR A 652 -2.11 43.12 -45.59
C TYR A 652 -2.38 44.36 -46.44
N TRP A 653 -2.74 44.17 -47.72
CA TRP A 653 -3.06 45.27 -48.64
C TRP A 653 -4.28 46.08 -48.22
N GLN A 654 -5.27 45.42 -47.62
CA GLN A 654 -6.43 46.09 -47.04
C GLN A 654 -6.05 46.87 -45.78
N GLY A 655 -5.18 46.32 -44.94
CA GLY A 655 -4.60 47.01 -43.79
C GLY A 655 -3.91 48.31 -44.15
N VAL A 656 -2.97 48.23 -45.09
CA VAL A 656 -2.17 49.39 -45.53
C VAL A 656 -3.02 50.41 -46.28
N SER A 657 -3.88 49.98 -47.21
CA SER A 657 -4.71 50.92 -48.00
C SER A 657 -5.77 51.67 -47.20
N GLN A 658 -6.19 51.13 -46.05
CA GLN A 658 -7.09 51.79 -45.11
C GLN A 658 -6.35 52.82 -44.24
N ILE A 659 -5.08 52.56 -43.89
CA ILE A 659 -4.23 53.50 -43.13
C ILE A 659 -3.83 54.69 -43.99
N VAL A 660 -3.60 54.54 -45.30
CA VAL A 660 -3.23 55.66 -46.19
C VAL A 660 -4.49 56.48 -46.53
N SER A 661 -4.79 57.52 -45.73
CA SER A 661 -5.92 58.44 -45.91
C SER A 661 -5.52 59.91 -45.73
N ASP A 662 -6.42 60.84 -46.04
CA ASP A 662 -6.18 62.29 -45.91
C ASP A 662 -5.77 62.71 -44.47
N GLU A 663 -6.17 61.95 -43.45
CA GLU A 663 -5.89 62.26 -42.04
C GLU A 663 -4.52 61.75 -41.55
N THR A 664 -3.96 60.75 -42.23
CA THR A 664 -2.77 60.01 -41.79
C THR A 664 -1.61 60.09 -42.78
N ALA A 665 -1.85 60.47 -44.05
CA ALA A 665 -0.83 60.52 -45.10
C ALA A 665 0.30 61.50 -44.79
N TRP A 666 -0.02 62.67 -44.24
CA TRP A 666 1.00 63.65 -43.83
C TRP A 666 1.87 63.15 -42.66
N ILE A 667 1.32 62.29 -41.79
CA ILE A 667 2.07 61.63 -40.71
C ILE A 667 3.01 60.60 -41.32
N LEU A 668 2.52 59.80 -42.27
CA LEU A 668 3.29 58.74 -42.91
C LEU A 668 4.44 59.30 -43.78
N GLU A 669 4.23 60.42 -44.46
CA GLU A 669 5.25 61.12 -45.26
C GLU A 669 6.29 61.85 -44.38
N GLY A 670 5.88 62.33 -43.20
CA GLY A 670 6.77 63.03 -42.28
C GLY A 670 7.57 62.09 -41.37
N ALA A 671 6.99 60.97 -40.94
CA ALA A 671 7.52 60.10 -39.90
C ALA A 671 8.52 59.04 -40.41
N THR A 672 9.15 59.24 -41.57
CA THR A 672 10.03 58.23 -42.21
C THR A 672 11.19 57.79 -41.32
N ASP A 673 11.74 58.69 -40.50
CA ASP A 673 12.83 58.42 -39.54
C ASP A 673 12.43 58.71 -38.08
N ALA A 674 11.14 58.93 -37.81
CA ALA A 674 10.65 59.29 -36.48
C ALA A 674 10.30 58.04 -35.64
N SER A 675 10.58 58.08 -34.34
CA SER A 675 10.10 57.04 -33.41
C SER A 675 8.61 57.24 -33.08
N ASP A 676 7.91 56.17 -32.70
CA ASP A 676 6.50 56.23 -32.29
C ASP A 676 6.26 57.25 -31.15
N GLY A 677 7.22 57.39 -30.23
CA GLY A 677 7.15 58.40 -29.17
C GLY A 677 7.27 59.84 -29.69
N HIS A 678 8.10 60.06 -30.72
CA HIS A 678 8.22 61.37 -31.35
C HIS A 678 6.94 61.74 -32.13
N VAL A 679 6.32 60.76 -32.79
CA VAL A 679 5.02 60.94 -33.47
C VAL A 679 3.91 61.21 -32.44
N GLU A 680 3.91 60.53 -31.29
CA GLU A 680 2.94 60.78 -30.22
C GLU A 680 3.01 62.22 -29.67
N ASP A 681 4.21 62.74 -29.43
CA ASP A 681 4.42 64.11 -28.95
C ASP A 681 4.00 65.17 -29.99
N GLU A 682 4.28 64.91 -31.27
CA GLU A 682 3.98 65.83 -32.38
C GLU A 682 2.48 65.87 -32.71
N VAL A 683 1.78 64.74 -32.59
CA VAL A 683 0.33 64.63 -32.85
C VAL A 683 -0.50 65.03 -31.63
N ARG A 684 0.09 65.23 -30.45
CA ARG A 684 -0.60 65.51 -29.18
C ARG A 684 -1.59 66.68 -29.25
N GLY A 685 -1.32 67.70 -30.07
CA GLY A 685 -2.19 68.86 -30.28
C GLY A 685 -3.34 68.66 -31.30
N SER A 686 -3.32 67.58 -32.09
CA SER A 686 -4.33 67.23 -33.11
C SER A 686 -4.90 65.82 -32.94
N ASN A 687 -4.68 65.22 -31.77
CA ASN A 687 -5.02 63.83 -31.46
C ASN A 687 -6.54 63.67 -31.24
N HIS A 688 -7.26 63.45 -32.34
CA HIS A 688 -8.68 63.13 -32.33
C HIS A 688 -8.89 61.63 -32.52
N LEU A 689 -10.06 61.14 -32.12
CA LEU A 689 -10.44 59.74 -32.34
C LEU A 689 -10.79 59.54 -33.81
N VAL A 690 -10.25 58.49 -34.41
CA VAL A 690 -10.55 58.11 -35.80
C VAL A 690 -11.03 56.66 -35.87
N CYS A 691 -11.90 56.36 -36.82
CA CYS A 691 -12.41 55.02 -37.10
C CYS A 691 -12.35 54.70 -38.60
N ILE A 692 -12.46 53.41 -38.93
CA ILE A 692 -12.64 52.99 -40.32
C ILE A 692 -14.09 53.22 -40.73
N SER A 693 -14.30 54.04 -41.76
CA SER A 693 -15.61 54.24 -42.39
C SER A 693 -15.51 54.17 -43.91
N ARG A 694 -16.64 53.88 -44.55
CA ARG A 694 -16.76 53.93 -46.01
C ARG A 694 -17.12 55.36 -46.41
N SER A 695 -16.37 55.92 -47.36
CA SER A 695 -16.67 57.24 -47.91
C SER A 695 -17.96 57.20 -48.72
N ASP A 696 -18.93 58.06 -48.37
CA ASP A 696 -20.20 58.20 -49.10
C ASP A 696 -20.01 58.71 -50.54
N ARG A 697 -18.84 59.30 -50.85
CA ARG A 697 -18.50 59.84 -52.18
C ARG A 697 -17.77 58.86 -53.09
N SER A 698 -16.99 57.92 -52.54
CA SER A 698 -16.10 57.09 -53.35
C SER A 698 -16.28 55.59 -53.15
N GLY A 699 -17.05 55.20 -52.13
CA GLY A 699 -17.15 53.81 -51.72
C GLY A 699 -15.84 53.21 -51.19
N ARG A 700 -14.75 53.99 -51.09
CA ARG A 700 -13.47 53.56 -50.51
C ARG A 700 -13.54 53.55 -48.99
N VAL A 701 -12.94 52.53 -48.39
CA VAL A 701 -12.85 52.37 -46.93
C VAL A 701 -11.58 53.07 -46.45
N ARG A 702 -11.70 54.02 -45.52
CA ARG A 702 -10.59 54.86 -45.04
C ARG A 702 -10.70 55.19 -43.55
N VAL A 703 -9.59 55.61 -42.95
CA VAL A 703 -9.57 56.23 -41.61
C VAL A 703 -10.17 57.63 -41.71
N ALA A 704 -11.20 57.91 -40.89
CA ALA A 704 -11.90 59.18 -40.80
C ALA A 704 -12.15 59.58 -39.33
N PRO A 705 -12.25 60.88 -39.00
CA PRO A 705 -12.59 61.33 -37.65
C PRO A 705 -13.94 60.75 -37.20
N VAL A 706 -14.02 60.35 -35.92
CA VAL A 706 -15.27 59.91 -35.30
C VAL A 706 -16.17 61.15 -35.20
N ILE A 707 -17.12 61.26 -36.12
CA ILE A 707 -18.17 62.28 -36.05
C ILE A 707 -19.03 61.92 -34.83
N SER A 708 -19.05 62.78 -33.82
CA SER A 708 -19.96 62.66 -32.69
C SER A 708 -21.39 62.57 -33.23
N VAL A 709 -22.03 61.42 -32.99
CA VAL A 709 -23.49 61.37 -32.91
C VAL A 709 -23.89 61.94 -31.56
#